data_AF-A0A124BYC9-F1
#
_entry.id   AF-A0A124BYC9-F1
#
_cell.length_a   1.000
_cell.length_b   1.000
_cell.length_c   1.000
_cell.angle_alpha   90.00
_cell.angle_beta   90.00
_cell.angle_gamma   90.00
#
_symmetry.space_group_name_H-M   'P 1'
#
loop_
_entity.id
_entity.type
_entity.pdbx_description
1 polymer ?
#
loop_
_entity_poly.entity_id
_entity_poly.type
_entity_poly.pdbx_seq_one_letter_code
_entity_poly.pdbx_strand_id
1 'polypeptide(L)'
;MNPPLHFDNSGSGPLRVPEFDGIPLEYEFDIGQRFTHGAWEDSERKPFRLTAPEVHMLRLMERITDIENWDQGVFDRHTLAKWRAQGAFCADRNSDMDRDVDMDLITTRTWLWCVAELQDKARAFHDTGHVVVLNSDSGVCKVDRVVTGALVHQLQDALSQLPKCSAHDLVDPSLHMLIYGRTIVLSHGGRVTLEGTSNLYPPSDRGQTAPVPDHPLTKLGPFPQAFHHWSDEAKCRQFSSCYQWLPCDVEFTESSGTAVQITSYINNLHPSNTRAYASIEKLVSLAIAPWNEVLVKGLQGRRPRRIYTYGVSNSEVPPWAEYPPKDLLPVVPYQKITRHDWASEDWERHCDKVEEYLRLPDVDPKYRVFPPKPDDPPETQDLLGYMTPEMWESPRSVERIVRAKWRRLHRFSYPEAGISFTYEDWKAGKTANPIFGPWEWEGEYEMTHDHEYYSVSLEDEFRQQGLQVIVRVFSIDLTTNEPHYPGDQDFHLDGMLNEHIVATAQFCYSSENIAESRISYQQNDDLSLHGHQPDPLCIYKLYGTPPCPAVGEEPEALNLQTLGSVAVTSGRLLAWSNTLRYKKHPFSLLDPSRPGHQRCVVLWLVDPHYRICSTRNVPPQQHDWWRNAVMANSTLLSALPKELIDMVMNETGSWPMDLSEALAYKKRSEAEREEAHEAQKSMFQNYWFCTADAIQL
;
A
#
# COMPACT_ATOMS: atom_id res chain seq x y z
N MET A 1 29.79 -16.30 6.71
CA MET A 1 29.17 -14.99 6.49
C MET A 1 30.12 -13.94 7.03
N ASN A 2 30.49 -12.95 6.22
CA ASN A 2 31.21 -11.78 6.74
C ASN A 2 30.29 -11.04 7.73
N PRO A 3 30.82 -10.39 8.77
CA PRO A 3 29.99 -9.56 9.63
C PRO A 3 29.28 -8.48 8.80
N PRO A 4 28.01 -8.14 9.10
CA PRO A 4 27.28 -7.10 8.39
C PRO A 4 28.05 -5.78 8.44
N LEU A 5 27.98 -5.02 7.34
CA LEU A 5 28.70 -3.76 7.21
C LEU A 5 28.16 -2.75 8.22
N HIS A 6 29.04 -2.20 9.07
CA HIS A 6 28.64 -1.23 10.08
C HIS A 6 28.61 0.18 9.48
N PHE A 7 27.43 0.79 9.43
CA PHE A 7 27.25 2.18 8.98
C PHE A 7 27.47 3.18 10.12
N ASP A 8 28.01 4.36 9.81
CA ASP A 8 28.24 5.44 10.77
C ASP A 8 28.10 6.82 10.12
N ASN A 9 27.15 7.61 10.63
CA ASN A 9 26.94 9.01 10.26
C ASN A 9 27.13 9.98 11.45
N SER A 10 27.71 9.53 12.56
CA SER A 10 27.85 10.29 13.82
C SER A 10 28.70 11.56 13.69
N GLY A 11 29.60 11.59 12.71
CA GLY A 11 30.61 12.65 12.54
C GLY A 11 31.84 12.48 13.43
N SER A 12 31.97 11.36 14.17
CA SER A 12 33.14 11.06 15.00
C SER A 12 34.36 10.61 14.18
N GLY A 13 34.13 10.12 12.97
CA GLY A 13 35.15 9.72 11.99
C GLY A 13 34.65 9.96 10.56
N PRO A 14 35.27 9.29 9.56
CA PRO A 14 34.79 9.32 8.19
C PRO A 14 33.32 8.89 8.07
N LEU A 15 32.60 9.50 7.15
CA LEU A 15 31.20 9.15 6.88
C LEU A 15 31.13 7.78 6.19
N ARG A 16 30.54 6.80 6.85
CA ARG A 16 30.40 5.41 6.36
C ARG A 16 28.93 5.10 6.12
N VAL A 17 28.42 5.51 4.98
CA VAL A 17 27.02 5.31 4.52
C VAL A 17 27.04 4.95 3.03
N PRO A 18 25.95 4.43 2.43
CA PRO A 18 25.92 4.15 0.99
C PRO A 18 26.41 5.33 0.16
N GLU A 19 27.22 5.05 -0.87
CA GLU A 19 27.94 5.99 -1.74
C GLU A 19 29.13 6.73 -1.11
N PHE A 20 29.38 6.57 0.19
CA PHE A 20 30.56 7.13 0.88
C PHE A 20 31.47 6.01 1.39
N ASP A 21 32.76 6.32 1.58
CA ASP A 21 33.77 5.35 2.08
C ASP A 21 33.86 4.05 1.24
N GLY A 22 33.57 4.13 -0.07
CA GLY A 22 33.62 2.99 -0.99
C GLY A 22 32.49 1.98 -0.82
N ILE A 23 31.43 2.33 -0.08
CA ILE A 23 30.22 1.53 0.04
C ILE A 23 29.32 1.81 -1.17
N PRO A 24 28.89 0.79 -1.94
CA PRO A 24 27.99 1.00 -3.08
C PRO A 24 26.65 1.62 -2.67
N LEU A 25 26.07 2.45 -3.54
CA LEU A 25 24.75 3.08 -3.34
C LEU A 25 23.64 2.03 -3.19
N GLU A 26 23.77 0.94 -3.93
CA GLU A 26 22.81 -0.16 -4.05
C GLU A 26 23.06 -1.30 -3.05
N TYR A 27 23.84 -1.04 -2.00
CA TYR A 27 24.10 -2.01 -0.94
C TYR A 27 22.82 -2.30 -0.14
N GLU A 28 22.42 -3.57 -0.10
CA GLU A 28 21.27 -4.04 0.68
C GLU A 28 21.65 -5.18 1.63
N PHE A 29 21.07 -5.17 2.84
CA PHE A 29 21.11 -6.30 3.76
C PHE A 29 20.18 -7.45 3.32
N ASP A 30 20.52 -8.66 3.76
CA ASP A 30 19.70 -9.86 3.56
C ASP A 30 18.32 -9.74 4.23
N ILE A 31 17.35 -10.53 3.76
CA ILE A 31 16.02 -10.60 4.39
C ILE A 31 16.14 -10.99 5.86
N GLY A 32 15.39 -10.29 6.71
CA GLY A 32 15.38 -10.49 8.16
C GLY A 32 16.45 -9.69 8.90
N GLN A 33 17.48 -9.17 8.21
CA GLN A 33 18.43 -8.20 8.75
C GLN A 33 18.00 -6.74 8.52
N ARG A 34 16.94 -6.53 7.74
CA ARG A 34 16.31 -5.24 7.44
C ARG A 34 14.79 -5.36 7.47
N PHE A 35 14.10 -4.22 7.46
CA PHE A 35 12.66 -4.23 7.20
C PHE A 35 12.38 -4.42 5.70
N THR A 36 11.21 -4.96 5.41
CA THR A 36 10.74 -5.18 4.04
C THR A 36 10.30 -3.85 3.40
N HIS A 37 10.61 -3.65 2.12
CA HIS A 37 10.11 -2.56 1.28
C HIS A 37 9.29 -3.11 0.10
N GLY A 38 8.35 -2.34 -0.44
CA GLY A 38 7.36 -2.83 -1.41
C GLY A 38 7.78 -2.74 -2.89
N ALA A 39 9.04 -2.40 -3.17
CA ALA A 39 9.45 -2.02 -4.52
C ALA A 39 10.03 -3.19 -5.34
N TRP A 40 10.81 -4.07 -4.70
CA TRP A 40 11.22 -5.39 -5.20
C TRP A 40 11.92 -6.15 -4.07
N GLU A 41 11.36 -7.28 -3.65
CA GLU A 41 11.95 -8.16 -2.62
C GLU A 41 12.44 -9.47 -3.23
N ASP A 42 13.27 -10.20 -2.51
CA ASP A 42 13.68 -11.55 -2.94
C ASP A 42 12.46 -12.45 -3.18
N SER A 43 12.58 -13.31 -4.19
CA SER A 43 11.66 -14.42 -4.50
C SER A 43 11.34 -15.34 -3.31
N GLU A 44 12.20 -15.40 -2.29
CA GLU A 44 11.92 -16.16 -1.07
C GLU A 44 10.78 -15.56 -0.24
N ARG A 45 10.53 -14.24 -0.34
CA ARG A 45 9.41 -13.58 0.31
C ARG A 45 8.18 -13.62 -0.59
N LYS A 46 7.17 -14.37 -0.15
CA LYS A 46 5.92 -14.56 -0.90
C LYS A 46 4.74 -13.85 -0.23
N PRO A 47 4.49 -12.56 -0.55
CA PRO A 47 3.27 -11.90 -0.09
C PRO A 47 2.06 -12.63 -0.67
N PHE A 48 0.96 -12.71 0.08
CA PHE A 48 -0.19 -13.49 -0.35
C PHE A 48 -1.39 -12.66 -0.79
N ARG A 49 -2.14 -13.20 -1.75
CA ARG A 49 -3.44 -12.68 -2.13
C ARG A 49 -4.54 -13.17 -1.19
N LEU A 50 -5.38 -12.24 -0.75
CA LEU A 50 -6.59 -12.54 0.01
C LEU A 50 -7.71 -13.00 -0.92
N THR A 51 -8.62 -13.84 -0.41
CA THR A 51 -9.86 -14.14 -1.14
C THR A 51 -10.78 -12.92 -1.17
N ALA A 52 -11.69 -12.84 -2.15
CA ALA A 52 -12.65 -11.74 -2.27
C ALA A 52 -13.49 -11.54 -0.98
N PRO A 53 -14.01 -12.59 -0.32
CA PRO A 53 -14.66 -12.42 0.98
C PRO A 53 -13.76 -11.78 2.04
N GLU A 54 -12.48 -12.15 2.12
CA GLU A 54 -11.54 -11.55 3.08
C GLU A 54 -11.30 -10.07 2.83
N VAL A 55 -11.18 -9.64 1.57
CA VAL A 55 -11.06 -8.22 1.24
C VAL A 55 -12.29 -7.45 1.74
N HIS A 56 -13.50 -8.00 1.55
CA HIS A 56 -14.72 -7.38 2.07
C HIS A 56 -14.82 -7.42 3.60
N MET A 57 -14.28 -8.45 4.27
CA MET A 57 -14.14 -8.46 5.74
C MET A 57 -13.28 -7.29 6.21
N LEU A 58 -12.14 -7.06 5.56
CA LEU A 58 -11.23 -5.96 5.90
C LEU A 58 -11.89 -4.59 5.71
N ARG A 59 -12.57 -4.37 4.59
CA ARG A 59 -13.32 -3.14 4.31
C ARG A 59 -14.45 -2.92 5.32
N LEU A 60 -15.19 -3.98 5.66
CA LEU A 60 -16.25 -3.90 6.68
C LEU A 60 -15.69 -3.49 8.04
N MET A 61 -14.59 -4.10 8.48
CA MET A 61 -13.97 -3.75 9.76
C MET A 61 -13.42 -2.32 9.75
N GLU A 62 -12.81 -1.89 8.65
CA GLU A 62 -12.39 -0.48 8.47
C GLU A 62 -13.56 0.48 8.69
N ARG A 63 -14.71 0.23 8.04
CA ARG A 63 -15.91 1.06 8.15
C ARG A 63 -16.45 1.11 9.57
N ILE A 64 -16.53 -0.04 10.24
CA ILE A 64 -17.00 -0.10 11.63
C ILE A 64 -16.06 0.70 12.54
N THR A 65 -14.75 0.58 12.35
CA THR A 65 -13.75 1.32 13.16
C THR A 65 -13.69 2.82 12.87
N ASP A 66 -14.46 3.34 11.90
CA ASP A 66 -14.64 4.77 11.65
C ASP A 66 -15.94 5.32 12.29
N ILE A 67 -16.80 4.45 12.83
CA ILE A 67 -18.00 4.85 13.57
C ILE A 67 -17.58 5.39 14.95
N GLU A 68 -18.19 6.50 15.36
CA GLU A 68 -17.97 7.05 16.70
C GLU A 68 -18.32 6.04 17.80
N ASN A 69 -17.44 5.88 18.79
CA ASN A 69 -17.58 4.94 19.90
C ASN A 69 -17.73 3.46 19.46
N TRP A 70 -17.15 3.09 18.31
CA TRP A 70 -17.17 1.71 17.81
C TRP A 70 -16.61 0.71 18.82
N ASP A 71 -15.59 1.10 19.60
CA ASP A 71 -14.90 0.30 20.61
C ASP A 71 -15.84 -0.17 21.73
N GLN A 72 -16.90 0.59 22.01
CA GLN A 72 -17.96 0.19 22.94
C GLN A 72 -19.10 -0.53 22.21
N GLY A 73 -19.46 -0.05 21.01
CA GLY A 73 -20.57 -0.57 20.22
C GLY A 73 -20.40 -2.03 19.78
N VAL A 74 -19.16 -2.51 19.60
CA VAL A 74 -18.86 -3.91 19.22
C VAL A 74 -19.23 -4.95 20.29
N PHE A 75 -19.48 -4.52 21.53
CA PHE A 75 -19.95 -5.39 22.62
C PHE A 75 -21.47 -5.36 22.79
N ASP A 76 -22.18 -4.40 22.17
CA ASP A 76 -23.63 -4.31 22.23
C ASP A 76 -24.31 -5.06 21.07
N ARG A 77 -25.21 -5.98 21.44
CA ARG A 77 -25.90 -6.85 20.48
C ARG A 77 -26.86 -6.08 19.57
N HIS A 78 -27.48 -5.02 20.07
CA HIS A 78 -28.41 -4.20 19.28
C HIS A 78 -27.67 -3.35 18.26
N THR A 79 -26.54 -2.77 18.67
CA THR A 79 -25.63 -2.01 17.80
C THR A 79 -25.05 -2.90 16.70
N LEU A 80 -24.57 -4.10 17.02
CA LEU A 80 -24.11 -5.07 16.01
C LEU A 80 -25.21 -5.46 15.02
N ALA A 81 -26.44 -5.70 15.49
CA ALA A 81 -27.57 -6.02 14.61
C ALA A 81 -27.91 -4.85 13.69
N LYS A 82 -27.84 -3.62 14.22
CA LYS A 82 -28.01 -2.39 13.47
C LYS A 82 -26.91 -2.25 12.41
N TRP A 83 -25.63 -2.36 12.75
CA TRP A 83 -24.53 -2.28 11.79
C TRP A 83 -24.62 -3.36 10.71
N ARG A 84 -25.03 -4.58 11.05
CA ARG A 84 -25.24 -5.64 10.07
C ARG A 84 -26.36 -5.32 9.09
N ALA A 85 -27.50 -4.82 9.59
CA ALA A 85 -28.62 -4.40 8.74
C ALA A 85 -28.29 -3.13 7.94
N GLN A 86 -27.50 -2.25 8.53
CA GLN A 86 -26.99 -1.02 7.95
C GLN A 86 -25.73 -1.23 7.12
N GLY A 87 -25.25 -2.46 6.89
CA GLY A 87 -24.15 -2.73 5.95
C GLY A 87 -24.45 -2.16 4.54
N ALA A 88 -25.73 -1.93 4.23
CA ALA A 88 -26.21 -1.18 3.07
C ALA A 88 -25.85 0.33 3.04
N PHE A 89 -25.42 0.96 4.14
CA PHE A 89 -24.86 2.32 4.15
C PHE A 89 -23.45 2.38 3.51
N CYS A 90 -22.80 1.22 3.31
CA CYS A 90 -21.49 1.09 2.67
C CYS A 90 -21.57 0.67 1.19
N ALA A 91 -22.78 0.66 0.60
CA ALA A 91 -23.02 0.39 -0.80
C ALA A 91 -23.35 1.71 -1.51
N ASP A 92 -22.34 2.53 -1.80
CA ASP A 92 -22.55 3.62 -2.74
C ASP A 92 -22.58 3.01 -4.16
N ARG A 93 -23.54 3.40 -4.98
CA ARG A 93 -23.79 2.74 -6.29
C ARG A 93 -22.88 3.27 -7.40
N ASN A 94 -21.65 3.65 -7.06
CA ASN A 94 -20.62 4.04 -8.01
C ASN A 94 -19.48 3.02 -7.95
N SER A 95 -19.51 2.08 -8.89
CA SER A 95 -18.70 0.86 -8.99
C SER A 95 -17.20 1.07 -9.20
N ASP A 96 -16.66 2.25 -8.90
CA ASP A 96 -15.28 2.64 -9.24
C ASP A 96 -14.42 2.95 -8.00
N MET A 97 -14.91 2.66 -6.80
CA MET A 97 -14.19 2.94 -5.56
C MET A 97 -13.97 1.67 -4.73
N ASP A 98 -12.74 1.49 -4.26
CA ASP A 98 -12.25 0.51 -3.28
C ASP A 98 -12.85 0.70 -1.86
N ARG A 99 -14.06 1.25 -1.82
CA ARG A 99 -14.82 1.72 -0.66
C ARG A 99 -15.99 0.80 -0.32
N ASP A 100 -16.44 0.01 -1.29
CA ASP A 100 -17.68 -0.76 -1.20
C ASP A 100 -17.47 -2.11 -0.51
N VAL A 101 -18.48 -2.49 0.27
CA VAL A 101 -18.60 -3.77 0.95
C VAL A 101 -19.75 -4.56 0.33
N ASP A 102 -19.46 -5.66 -0.36
CA ASP A 102 -20.50 -6.60 -0.78
C ASP A 102 -20.91 -7.44 0.43
N MET A 103 -22.01 -7.05 1.07
CA MET A 103 -22.55 -7.75 2.22
C MET A 103 -23.04 -9.16 1.90
N ASP A 104 -23.30 -9.50 0.63
CA ASP A 104 -23.69 -10.86 0.25
C ASP A 104 -22.51 -11.84 0.33
N LEU A 105 -21.27 -11.34 0.27
CA LEU A 105 -20.05 -12.14 0.52
C LEU A 105 -19.74 -12.26 2.03
N ILE A 106 -20.40 -11.47 2.88
CA ILE A 106 -20.27 -11.54 4.34
C ILE A 106 -21.35 -12.46 4.91
N THR A 107 -21.07 -13.77 4.88
CA THR A 107 -21.95 -14.78 5.47
C THR A 107 -22.11 -14.58 6.99
N THR A 108 -23.06 -15.27 7.61
CA THR A 108 -23.21 -15.25 9.07
C THR A 108 -21.95 -15.69 9.81
N ARG A 109 -21.23 -16.69 9.29
CA ARG A 109 -19.99 -17.17 9.92
C ARG A 109 -18.90 -16.12 9.81
N THR A 110 -18.70 -15.57 8.62
CA THR A 110 -17.75 -14.49 8.35
C THR A 110 -18.04 -13.23 9.18
N TRP A 111 -19.32 -12.85 9.33
CA TRP A 111 -19.74 -11.77 10.21
C TRP A 111 -19.32 -12.00 11.67
N LEU A 112 -19.54 -13.20 12.21
CA LEU A 112 -19.16 -13.53 13.58
C LEU A 112 -17.64 -13.48 13.76
N TRP A 113 -16.87 -13.87 12.74
CA TRP A 113 -15.42 -13.69 12.72
C TRP A 113 -15.03 -12.22 12.80
N CYS A 114 -15.60 -11.36 11.94
CA CYS A 114 -15.34 -9.92 11.97
C CYS A 114 -15.67 -9.31 13.34
N VAL A 115 -16.76 -9.73 13.98
CA VAL A 115 -17.13 -9.27 15.33
C VAL A 115 -16.09 -9.70 16.36
N ALA A 116 -15.62 -10.94 16.33
CA ALA A 116 -14.59 -11.41 17.24
C ALA A 116 -13.28 -10.62 17.08
N GLU A 117 -12.85 -10.39 15.83
CA GLU A 117 -11.67 -9.59 15.53
C GLU A 117 -11.82 -8.13 15.97
N LEU A 118 -13.00 -7.52 15.76
CA LEU A 118 -13.30 -6.17 16.21
C LEU A 118 -13.33 -6.04 17.73
N GLN A 119 -13.81 -7.06 18.45
CA GLN A 119 -13.82 -7.06 19.92
C GLN A 119 -12.41 -7.12 20.50
N ASP A 120 -11.53 -7.93 19.92
CA ASP A 120 -10.12 -7.97 20.34
C ASP A 120 -9.39 -6.67 19.97
N LYS A 121 -9.67 -6.11 18.78
CA LYS A 121 -9.18 -4.78 18.40
C LYS A 121 -9.66 -3.69 19.35
N ALA A 122 -10.91 -3.72 19.80
CA ALA A 122 -11.44 -2.74 20.74
C ALA A 122 -10.76 -2.81 22.12
N ARG A 123 -10.43 -4.01 22.60
CA ARG A 123 -9.64 -4.19 23.83
C ARG A 123 -8.25 -3.61 23.67
N ALA A 124 -7.53 -3.99 22.61
CA ALA A 124 -6.20 -3.46 22.32
C ALA A 124 -6.21 -1.94 22.15
N PHE A 125 -7.22 -1.39 21.47
CA PHE A 125 -7.39 0.05 21.28
C PHE A 125 -7.59 0.80 22.61
N HIS A 126 -8.23 0.18 23.61
CA HIS A 126 -8.37 0.77 24.94
C HIS A 126 -7.00 0.91 25.63
N ASP A 127 -6.14 -0.09 25.46
CA ASP A 127 -4.82 -0.14 26.11
C ASP A 127 -3.78 0.72 25.36
N THR A 128 -3.81 0.75 24.03
CA THR A 128 -2.76 1.36 23.20
C THR A 128 -3.16 2.68 22.55
N GLY A 129 -4.46 2.98 22.44
CA GLY A 129 -5.00 4.16 21.78
C GLY A 129 -4.94 4.15 20.25
N HIS A 130 -4.57 3.02 19.63
CA HIS A 130 -4.50 2.85 18.18
C HIS A 130 -5.07 1.51 17.69
N VAL A 131 -5.50 1.46 16.44
CA VAL A 131 -6.11 0.26 15.84
C VAL A 131 -5.56 0.04 14.43
N VAL A 132 -5.11 -1.19 14.14
CA VAL A 132 -4.71 -1.59 12.79
C VAL A 132 -5.95 -2.01 12.00
N VAL A 133 -6.08 -1.54 10.76
CA VAL A 133 -7.12 -1.93 9.79
C VAL A 133 -6.46 -2.44 8.52
N LEU A 134 -7.26 -3.06 7.63
CA LEU A 134 -6.77 -3.67 6.39
C LEU A 134 -5.64 -4.70 6.63
N ASN A 135 -5.74 -5.43 7.74
CA ASN A 135 -4.81 -6.48 8.15
C ASN A 135 -4.65 -7.59 7.08
N SER A 136 -3.59 -7.52 6.29
CA SER A 136 -3.11 -8.54 5.36
C SER A 136 -1.64 -8.89 5.72
N ASP A 137 -0.74 -8.94 4.72
CA ASP A 137 0.70 -9.02 4.90
C ASP A 137 1.26 -7.84 5.73
N SER A 138 0.65 -6.65 5.59
CA SER A 138 0.81 -5.49 6.48
C SER A 138 -0.57 -4.92 6.85
N GLY A 139 -0.63 -3.74 7.46
CA GLY A 139 -1.87 -3.04 7.74
C GLY A 139 -1.68 -1.54 7.86
N VAL A 140 -2.78 -0.84 8.08
CA VAL A 140 -2.81 0.61 8.28
C VAL A 140 -3.23 0.87 9.73
N CYS A 141 -2.36 1.49 10.52
CA CYS A 141 -2.63 1.84 11.89
C CYS A 141 -3.28 3.24 11.98
N LYS A 142 -4.42 3.33 12.68
CA LYS A 142 -5.15 4.57 12.96
C LYS A 142 -4.95 4.96 14.42
N VAL A 143 -4.54 6.20 14.66
CA VAL A 143 -4.44 6.79 16.00
C VAL A 143 -5.41 7.96 16.11
N ASP A 144 -6.48 7.74 16.88
CA ASP A 144 -7.57 8.71 17.03
C ASP A 144 -7.63 9.35 18.42
N ARG A 145 -7.20 8.64 19.49
CA ARG A 145 -7.40 9.09 20.88
C ARG A 145 -6.18 9.76 21.52
N VAL A 146 -4.98 9.39 21.09
CA VAL A 146 -3.74 9.80 21.78
C VAL A 146 -3.35 11.24 21.44
N VAL A 147 -3.82 11.77 20.32
CA VAL A 147 -3.54 13.14 19.89
C VAL A 147 -4.43 14.13 20.67
N THR A 148 -3.85 14.81 21.64
CA THR A 148 -4.56 15.84 22.41
C THR A 148 -4.87 17.07 21.53
N GLY A 149 -6.04 17.70 21.73
CA GLY A 149 -6.36 18.98 21.07
C GLY A 149 -5.33 20.08 21.34
N ALA A 150 -4.60 20.00 22.45
CA ALA A 150 -3.47 20.88 22.75
C ALA A 150 -2.31 20.72 21.75
N LEU A 151 -1.96 19.48 21.36
CA LEU A 151 -0.92 19.24 20.34
C LEU A 151 -1.36 19.77 18.97
N VAL A 152 -2.63 19.57 18.61
CA VAL A 152 -3.19 20.10 17.36
C VAL A 152 -3.06 21.62 17.32
N HIS A 153 -3.46 22.32 18.37
CA HIS A 153 -3.34 23.78 18.44
C HIS A 153 -1.88 24.25 18.44
N GLN A 154 -0.97 23.53 19.12
CA GLN A 154 0.46 23.84 19.09
C GLN A 154 1.04 23.70 17.67
N LEU A 155 0.67 22.64 16.94
CA LEU A 155 1.07 22.44 15.54
C LEU A 155 0.52 23.54 14.64
N GLN A 156 -0.77 23.88 14.81
CA GLN A 156 -1.40 24.96 14.03
C GLN A 156 -0.70 26.31 14.27
N ASP A 157 -0.43 26.69 15.52
CA ASP A 157 0.29 27.93 15.85
C ASP A 157 1.70 27.92 15.25
N ALA A 158 2.46 26.85 15.49
CA ALA A 158 3.84 26.74 15.05
C ALA A 158 3.99 26.74 13.52
N LEU A 159 3.14 26.01 12.81
CA LEU A 159 3.22 25.86 11.34
C LEU A 159 2.58 27.04 10.60
N SER A 160 1.64 27.77 11.21
CA SER A 160 1.03 28.96 10.59
C SER A 160 2.01 30.11 10.35
N GLN A 161 3.11 30.13 11.09
CA GLN A 161 4.14 31.16 11.00
C GLN A 161 5.18 30.87 9.92
N LEU A 162 5.16 29.67 9.32
CA LEU A 162 6.13 29.27 8.31
C LEU A 162 5.74 29.83 6.93
N PRO A 163 6.69 30.43 6.20
CA PRO A 163 6.45 30.79 4.80
C PRO A 163 6.29 29.53 3.95
N LYS A 164 5.45 29.60 2.92
CA LYS A 164 5.35 28.52 1.92
C LYS A 164 6.66 28.43 1.12
N CYS A 165 7.25 27.24 1.03
CA CYS A 165 8.43 26.96 0.22
C CYS A 165 8.08 26.62 -1.23
N SER A 166 6.89 26.06 -1.46
CA SER A 166 6.33 25.74 -2.79
C SER A 166 4.85 26.14 -2.85
N ALA A 167 4.15 25.83 -3.96
CA ALA A 167 2.71 26.09 -4.08
C ALA A 167 1.90 25.45 -2.93
N HIS A 168 2.33 24.29 -2.44
CA HIS A 168 1.61 23.48 -1.46
C HIS A 168 2.41 23.18 -0.19
N ASP A 169 3.76 23.14 -0.25
CA ASP A 169 4.58 22.66 0.85
C ASP A 169 5.15 23.81 1.71
N LEU A 170 5.01 23.68 3.02
CA LEU A 170 5.70 24.49 4.04
C LEU A 170 7.09 23.94 4.34
N VAL A 171 7.25 22.62 4.27
CA VAL A 171 8.52 21.90 4.38
C VAL A 171 8.52 20.83 3.32
N ASP A 172 9.46 20.91 2.39
CA ASP A 172 9.54 20.04 1.21
C ASP A 172 10.88 19.28 1.21
N PRO A 173 10.91 17.95 1.34
CA PRO A 173 12.15 17.19 1.32
C PRO A 173 12.87 17.27 -0.04
N SER A 174 12.15 17.56 -1.12
CA SER A 174 12.68 17.66 -2.48
C SER A 174 13.34 19.01 -2.80
N LEU A 175 13.32 19.97 -1.88
CA LEU A 175 14.13 21.19 -2.00
C LEU A 175 15.44 20.99 -1.25
N HIS A 176 16.55 21.52 -1.77
CA HIS A 176 17.85 21.46 -1.09
C HIS A 176 18.25 20.03 -0.65
N MET A 177 17.88 19.03 -1.45
CA MET A 177 18.29 17.63 -1.29
C MET A 177 19.79 17.46 -1.49
N LEU A 178 20.34 16.29 -1.14
CA LEU A 178 21.71 15.95 -1.54
C LEU A 178 21.74 15.74 -3.05
N ILE A 179 22.68 16.41 -3.71
CA ILE A 179 22.95 16.27 -5.14
C ILE A 179 24.37 15.75 -5.29
N TYR A 180 24.49 14.54 -5.81
CA TYR A 180 25.78 13.91 -6.06
C TYR A 180 26.60 14.76 -7.05
N GLY A 181 27.90 14.94 -6.76
CA GLY A 181 28.78 15.85 -7.52
C GLY A 181 28.56 17.35 -7.31
N ARG A 182 27.66 17.77 -6.42
CA ARG A 182 27.32 19.18 -6.21
C ARG A 182 27.23 19.62 -4.74
N THR A 183 26.59 18.83 -3.89
CA THR A 183 26.38 19.15 -2.46
C THR A 183 27.67 18.95 -1.67
N ILE A 184 27.96 19.86 -0.74
CA ILE A 184 29.12 19.73 0.18
C ILE A 184 28.70 18.92 1.40
N VAL A 185 29.48 17.88 1.73
CA VAL A 185 29.24 16.92 2.80
C VAL A 185 30.47 16.85 3.72
N LEU A 186 30.24 16.70 5.02
CA LEU A 186 31.28 16.50 6.04
C LEU A 186 31.75 15.04 6.04
N SER A 187 32.38 14.61 4.95
CA SER A 187 32.75 13.19 4.71
C SER A 187 33.95 12.72 5.54
N HIS A 188 34.80 13.63 6.03
CA HIS A 188 36.02 13.32 6.79
C HIS A 188 35.86 13.54 8.31
N GLY A 189 34.62 13.67 8.78
CA GLY A 189 34.28 13.90 10.18
C GLY A 189 33.82 15.32 10.50
N GLY A 190 33.20 15.48 11.66
CA GLY A 190 32.41 16.65 12.03
C GLY A 190 30.91 16.44 11.81
N ARG A 191 30.12 17.30 12.44
CA ARG A 191 28.66 17.31 12.32
C ARG A 191 28.10 18.71 12.40
N VAL A 192 26.95 18.93 11.76
CA VAL A 192 26.14 20.13 11.93
C VAL A 192 25.46 20.06 13.30
N THR A 193 25.59 21.13 14.09
CA THR A 193 24.97 21.19 15.43
C THR A 193 23.90 22.26 15.48
N LEU A 194 22.84 22.02 16.26
CA LEU A 194 21.73 22.96 16.44
C LEU A 194 22.07 24.13 17.39
N GLU A 195 23.18 24.06 18.12
CA GLU A 195 23.58 25.09 19.09
C GLU A 195 24.21 26.29 18.39
N GLY A 196 23.46 27.37 18.19
CA GLY A 196 23.96 28.64 17.65
C GLY A 196 24.05 28.68 16.12
N THR A 197 23.65 29.81 15.52
CA THR A 197 23.54 30.00 14.06
C THR A 197 24.85 29.82 13.31
N SER A 198 25.99 30.14 13.94
CA SER A 198 27.33 29.97 13.39
C SER A 198 27.70 28.50 13.20
N ASN A 199 27.20 27.61 14.07
CA ASN A 199 27.57 26.20 14.06
C ASN A 199 26.77 25.37 13.05
N LEU A 200 25.83 26.00 12.32
CA LEU A 200 25.20 25.41 11.14
C LEU A 200 26.17 25.29 9.95
N TYR A 201 27.22 26.13 9.94
CA TYR A 201 28.22 26.18 8.88
C TYR A 201 29.62 25.89 9.45
N PRO A 202 29.94 24.61 9.71
CA PRO A 202 31.27 24.23 10.20
C PRO A 202 32.38 24.66 9.21
N PRO A 203 33.63 24.84 9.68
CA PRO A 203 34.73 25.31 8.85
C PRO A 203 34.93 24.48 7.56
N SER A 204 35.23 25.17 6.46
CA SER A 204 35.28 24.59 5.10
C SER A 204 36.36 23.53 4.88
N ASP A 205 37.30 23.34 5.80
CA ASP A 205 38.39 22.37 5.68
C ASP A 205 37.94 20.91 5.79
N ARG A 206 36.69 20.67 6.25
CA ARG A 206 36.11 19.32 6.42
C ARG A 206 35.05 18.95 5.37
N GLY A 207 34.60 19.93 4.58
CA GLY A 207 33.57 19.72 3.56
C GLY A 207 34.18 19.24 2.25
N GLN A 208 33.61 18.19 1.66
CA GLN A 208 33.92 17.75 0.30
C GLN A 208 32.65 17.62 -0.52
N THR A 209 32.75 17.83 -1.83
CA THR A 209 31.65 17.54 -2.74
C THR A 209 31.27 16.07 -2.65
N ALA A 210 29.98 15.78 -2.53
CA ALA A 210 29.44 14.44 -2.57
C ALA A 210 29.98 13.70 -3.81
N PRO A 211 30.42 12.44 -3.67
CA PRO A 211 30.89 11.66 -4.82
C PRO A 211 29.78 11.54 -5.87
N VAL A 212 30.18 11.25 -7.12
CA VAL A 212 29.23 10.99 -8.21
C VAL A 212 29.16 9.49 -8.36
N PRO A 213 28.00 8.86 -8.11
CA PRO A 213 27.82 7.44 -8.36
C PRO A 213 28.06 7.12 -9.83
N ASP A 214 28.59 5.93 -10.10
CA ASP A 214 28.75 5.44 -11.47
C ASP A 214 27.37 5.29 -12.13
N HIS A 215 27.17 5.97 -13.27
CA HIS A 215 25.93 5.91 -14.05
C HIS A 215 26.17 5.34 -15.47
N PRO A 216 25.28 4.46 -15.99
CA PRO A 216 24.15 3.87 -15.27
C PRO A 216 24.62 2.88 -14.20
N LEU A 217 23.83 2.68 -13.16
CA LEU A 217 24.06 1.59 -12.21
C LEU A 217 23.94 0.28 -12.98
N THR A 218 25.08 -0.35 -13.25
CA THR A 218 25.17 -1.56 -14.09
C THR A 218 25.26 -2.85 -13.28
N LYS A 219 25.37 -2.76 -11.95
CA LYS A 219 25.51 -3.90 -11.04
C LYS A 219 24.79 -3.58 -9.75
N LEU A 220 24.03 -4.56 -9.24
CA LEU A 220 23.66 -4.59 -7.83
C LEU A 220 24.89 -5.05 -7.04
N GLY A 221 25.10 -4.49 -5.83
CA GLY A 221 26.16 -4.90 -4.90
C GLY A 221 26.08 -6.40 -4.59
N PRO A 222 27.07 -6.99 -3.90
CA PRO A 222 27.12 -8.44 -3.69
C PRO A 222 25.96 -8.95 -2.81
N PHE A 223 24.81 -9.23 -3.44
CA PHE A 223 23.83 -10.23 -3.04
C PHE A 223 24.44 -11.61 -3.33
N PRO A 224 24.06 -12.71 -2.66
CA PRO A 224 24.40 -14.04 -3.16
C PRO A 224 23.88 -14.18 -4.61
N GLN A 225 24.84 -14.23 -5.55
CA GLN A 225 24.61 -14.31 -6.99
C GLN A 225 23.79 -15.55 -7.39
N ALA A 226 22.75 -15.35 -8.22
CA ALA A 226 22.53 -16.15 -9.42
C ALA A 226 21.56 -15.44 -10.39
N PHE A 227 22.00 -15.31 -11.64
CA PHE A 227 21.29 -14.87 -12.87
C PHE A 227 21.08 -13.35 -13.06
N HIS A 228 21.70 -12.82 -14.13
CA HIS A 228 21.34 -11.52 -14.71
C HIS A 228 19.91 -11.59 -15.26
N HIS A 229 18.97 -10.94 -14.58
CA HIS A 229 17.58 -10.87 -15.02
C HIS A 229 17.21 -9.43 -15.45
N TRP A 230 16.21 -9.30 -16.32
CA TRP A 230 15.60 -8.00 -16.67
C TRP A 230 15.15 -7.22 -15.42
N SER A 231 14.75 -7.94 -14.36
CA SER A 231 14.37 -7.37 -13.06
C SER A 231 15.47 -6.55 -12.41
N ASP A 232 16.75 -6.87 -12.64
CA ASP A 232 17.88 -6.15 -12.05
C ASP A 232 18.02 -4.75 -12.66
N GLU A 233 17.81 -4.62 -13.98
CA GLU A 233 17.85 -3.33 -14.67
C GLU A 233 16.69 -2.43 -14.21
N ALA A 234 15.49 -2.99 -14.08
CA ALA A 234 14.35 -2.26 -13.55
C ALA A 234 14.59 -1.84 -12.08
N LYS A 235 15.29 -2.66 -11.27
CA LYS A 235 15.59 -2.34 -9.87
C LYS A 235 16.60 -1.22 -9.76
N CYS A 236 17.63 -1.22 -10.61
CA CYS A 236 18.57 -0.12 -10.72
C CYS A 236 17.89 1.22 -11.03
N ARG A 237 16.80 1.23 -11.83
CA ARG A 237 16.02 2.47 -12.12
C ARG A 237 15.25 3.01 -10.93
N GLN A 238 15.12 2.25 -9.84
CA GLN A 238 14.50 2.71 -8.59
C GLN A 238 15.52 3.30 -7.59
N PHE A 239 16.81 3.25 -7.91
CA PHE A 239 17.85 4.01 -7.21
C PHE A 239 18.10 5.32 -7.94
N SER A 240 18.29 6.41 -7.19
CA SER A 240 18.74 7.66 -7.79
C SER A 240 20.25 7.83 -7.62
N SER A 241 20.97 7.83 -8.74
CA SER A 241 22.40 8.18 -8.78
C SER A 241 22.63 9.71 -8.76
N CYS A 242 21.56 10.50 -8.79
CA CYS A 242 21.62 11.95 -8.88
C CYS A 242 21.28 12.63 -7.55
N TYR A 243 20.33 12.05 -6.80
CA TYR A 243 19.63 12.72 -5.72
C TYR A 243 19.40 11.81 -4.51
N GLN A 244 19.40 12.41 -3.31
CA GLN A 244 18.94 11.76 -2.09
C GLN A 244 18.28 12.76 -1.16
N TRP A 245 17.08 12.47 -0.66
CA TRP A 245 16.50 13.23 0.45
C TRP A 245 17.36 13.15 1.70
N LEU A 246 17.38 14.25 2.46
CA LEU A 246 18.18 14.38 3.68
C LEU A 246 17.29 14.18 4.91
N PRO A 247 17.35 13.02 5.59
CA PRO A 247 16.69 12.85 6.88
C PRO A 247 17.33 13.73 7.95
N CYS A 248 16.53 14.03 8.98
CA CYS A 248 17.05 14.50 10.26
C CYS A 248 17.28 13.31 11.22
N ASP A 249 18.26 13.45 12.10
CA ASP A 249 18.60 12.46 13.11
C ASP A 249 17.81 12.69 14.40
N VAL A 250 17.24 11.61 14.91
CA VAL A 250 16.37 11.59 16.07
C VAL A 250 16.98 10.68 17.12
N GLU A 251 17.16 11.18 18.34
CA GLU A 251 17.69 10.41 19.47
C GLU A 251 16.61 10.26 20.55
N PHE A 252 16.63 9.13 21.25
CA PHE A 252 15.74 8.89 22.37
C PHE A 252 16.25 9.61 23.62
N THR A 253 15.39 10.37 24.29
CA THR A 253 15.79 11.22 25.41
C THR A 253 15.78 10.51 26.76
N GLU A 254 14.97 9.46 26.89
CA GLU A 254 14.77 8.71 28.13
C GLU A 254 15.39 7.31 28.03
N SER A 255 15.61 6.65 29.18
CA SER A 255 16.11 5.27 29.22
C SER A 255 15.11 4.22 28.73
N SER A 256 13.82 4.59 28.65
CA SER A 256 12.71 3.75 28.21
C SER A 256 11.61 4.63 27.61
N GLY A 257 10.74 4.07 26.76
CA GLY A 257 9.64 4.80 26.15
C GLY A 257 10.02 5.53 24.86
N THR A 258 9.06 6.25 24.28
CA THR A 258 9.15 6.78 22.91
C THR A 258 9.49 8.26 22.85
N ALA A 259 9.87 8.89 23.96
CA ALA A 259 10.27 10.30 23.97
C ALA A 259 11.56 10.49 23.16
N VAL A 260 11.53 11.47 22.25
CA VAL A 260 12.62 11.71 21.30
C VAL A 260 12.96 13.19 21.18
N GLN A 261 14.18 13.47 20.73
CA GLN A 261 14.68 14.78 20.38
C GLN A 261 15.35 14.75 19.01
N ILE A 262 15.10 15.77 18.21
CA ILE A 262 15.75 15.97 16.92
C ILE A 262 17.10 16.64 17.17
N THR A 263 18.17 16.03 16.66
CA THR A 263 19.56 16.42 16.95
C THR A 263 20.29 17.03 15.77
N SER A 264 19.71 16.96 14.57
CA SER A 264 20.15 17.67 13.37
C SER A 264 19.00 18.48 12.78
N TYR A 265 19.26 19.45 11.91
CA TYR A 265 18.18 20.30 11.41
C TYR A 265 17.23 19.50 10.49
N ILE A 266 15.95 19.81 10.48
CA ILE A 266 15.00 19.29 9.51
C ILE A 266 15.24 20.02 8.18
N ASN A 267 15.43 19.28 7.08
CA ASN A 267 15.68 19.89 5.78
C ASN A 267 14.56 20.89 5.43
N ASN A 268 14.94 22.11 5.03
CA ASN A 268 14.04 23.25 4.78
C ASN A 268 13.25 23.81 5.97
N LEU A 269 13.53 23.39 7.21
CA LEU A 269 12.96 24.00 8.42
C LEU A 269 14.06 24.49 9.36
N HIS A 270 14.22 25.82 9.43
CA HIS A 270 15.32 26.44 10.17
C HIS A 270 15.21 26.14 11.69
N PRO A 271 16.31 25.79 12.39
CA PRO A 271 16.30 25.47 13.84
C PRO A 271 15.77 26.55 14.77
N SER A 272 15.70 27.82 14.32
CA SER A 272 15.05 28.89 15.09
C SER A 272 13.57 28.64 15.35
N ASN A 273 12.93 27.78 14.56
CA ASN A 273 11.52 27.40 14.70
C ASN A 273 11.33 26.35 15.81
N THR A 274 11.78 26.66 17.02
CA THR A 274 11.80 25.73 18.17
C THR A 274 10.44 25.11 18.49
N ARG A 275 9.35 25.87 18.31
CA ARG A 275 7.97 25.36 18.49
C ARG A 275 7.60 24.29 17.45
N ALA A 276 8.04 24.45 16.21
CA ALA A 276 7.79 23.48 15.14
C ALA A 276 8.58 22.19 15.42
N TYR A 277 9.87 22.29 15.78
CA TYR A 277 10.69 21.15 16.18
C TYR A 277 10.06 20.39 17.35
N ALA A 278 9.71 21.08 18.44
CA ALA A 278 9.09 20.46 19.61
C ALA A 278 7.75 19.77 19.30
N SER A 279 7.01 20.29 18.31
CA SER A 279 5.74 19.67 17.89
C SER A 279 5.97 18.45 16.99
N ILE A 280 6.97 18.50 16.11
CA ILE A 280 7.37 17.38 15.25
C ILE A 280 7.99 16.25 16.08
N GLU A 281 8.81 16.55 17.08
CA GLU A 281 9.35 15.56 18.05
C GLU A 281 8.24 14.76 18.73
N LYS A 282 7.17 15.45 19.17
CA LYS A 282 5.98 14.78 19.72
C LYS A 282 5.27 13.90 18.70
N LEU A 283 5.16 14.34 17.45
CA LEU A 283 4.57 13.53 16.38
C LEU A 283 5.42 12.29 16.07
N VAL A 284 6.74 12.41 16.04
CA VAL A 284 7.65 11.27 15.87
C VAL A 284 7.47 10.29 17.04
N SER A 285 7.44 10.80 18.28
CA SER A 285 7.18 9.99 19.48
C SER A 285 5.85 9.22 19.40
N LEU A 286 4.80 9.85 18.86
CA LEU A 286 3.48 9.23 18.65
C LEU A 286 3.45 8.25 17.48
N ALA A 287 4.33 8.38 16.50
CA ALA A 287 4.40 7.52 15.32
C ALA A 287 5.13 6.19 15.59
N ILE A 288 5.99 6.12 16.61
CA ILE A 288 6.81 4.94 16.91
C ILE A 288 5.96 3.68 17.18
N ALA A 289 4.97 3.76 18.07
CA ALA A 289 4.12 2.61 18.36
C ALA A 289 3.29 2.15 17.13
N PRO A 290 2.64 3.05 16.37
CA PRO A 290 2.05 2.71 15.08
C PRO A 290 3.01 2.09 14.06
N TRP A 291 4.26 2.56 13.97
CA TRP A 291 5.28 1.95 13.12
C TRP A 291 5.62 0.52 13.56
N ASN A 292 5.80 0.28 14.86
CA ASN A 292 6.04 -1.06 15.41
C ASN A 292 4.92 -2.07 15.04
N GLU A 293 3.68 -1.60 14.86
CA GLU A 293 2.55 -2.46 14.47
C GLU A 293 2.55 -2.85 12.98
N VAL A 294 3.06 -1.98 12.10
CA VAL A 294 2.95 -2.14 10.63
C VAL A 294 4.25 -2.56 9.95
N LEU A 295 5.41 -2.34 10.58
CA LEU A 295 6.71 -2.71 10.01
C LEU A 295 6.83 -4.23 9.84
N VAL A 296 7.21 -4.63 8.63
CA VAL A 296 7.32 -6.04 8.24
C VAL A 296 8.79 -6.47 8.23
N LYS A 297 9.09 -7.62 8.82
CA LYS A 297 10.45 -8.18 8.93
C LYS A 297 10.42 -9.68 8.59
N GLY A 298 11.42 -10.14 7.84
CA GLY A 298 11.58 -11.54 7.48
C GLY A 298 10.73 -11.97 6.28
N LEU A 299 10.41 -13.27 6.23
CA LEU A 299 9.74 -13.91 5.08
C LEU A 299 8.20 -13.85 5.17
N GLN A 300 7.64 -13.64 6.37
CA GLN A 300 6.20 -13.63 6.62
C GLN A 300 5.67 -12.21 6.87
N GLY A 301 4.37 -12.01 6.62
CA GLY A 301 3.65 -10.79 6.96
C GLY A 301 3.34 -10.64 8.45
N ARG A 302 2.59 -9.60 8.81
CA ARG A 302 2.13 -9.35 10.19
C ARG A 302 1.00 -10.26 10.62
N ARG A 303 0.12 -10.65 9.69
CA ARG A 303 -1.07 -11.45 9.97
C ARG A 303 -1.24 -12.55 8.91
N PRO A 304 -1.70 -13.75 9.29
CA PRO A 304 -2.01 -14.79 8.33
C PRO A 304 -3.38 -14.59 7.66
N ARG A 305 -3.59 -15.29 6.55
CA ARG A 305 -4.90 -15.40 5.89
C ARG A 305 -5.96 -15.90 6.88
N ARG A 306 -7.18 -15.38 6.77
CA ARG A 306 -8.38 -15.87 7.48
C ARG A 306 -9.05 -17.01 6.73
N ILE A 307 -8.86 -17.04 5.40
CA ILE A 307 -9.38 -18.06 4.49
C ILE A 307 -8.21 -18.59 3.68
N TYR A 308 -7.81 -19.83 3.94
CA TYR A 308 -6.77 -20.51 3.18
C TYR A 308 -7.36 -21.66 2.39
N THR A 309 -7.17 -21.68 1.07
CA THR A 309 -7.78 -22.65 0.16
C THR A 309 -6.99 -22.77 -1.13
N TYR A 310 -7.02 -23.95 -1.73
CA TYR A 310 -6.55 -24.20 -3.10
C TYR A 310 -7.71 -24.27 -4.12
N GLY A 311 -8.97 -24.18 -3.69
CA GLY A 311 -10.11 -24.29 -4.62
C GLY A 311 -11.42 -23.79 -4.03
N VAL A 312 -12.52 -24.25 -4.63
CA VAL A 312 -13.89 -23.95 -4.18
C VAL A 312 -14.71 -25.20 -3.85
N SER A 313 -14.18 -26.40 -4.15
CA SER A 313 -14.84 -27.68 -3.89
C SER A 313 -13.81 -28.80 -3.63
N ASN A 314 -14.20 -29.79 -2.82
CA ASN A 314 -13.48 -31.05 -2.63
C ASN A 314 -13.88 -32.15 -3.65
N SER A 315 -14.67 -31.80 -4.67
CA SER A 315 -15.04 -32.74 -5.74
C SER A 315 -13.82 -33.08 -6.60
N GLU A 316 -13.60 -34.37 -6.87
CA GLU A 316 -12.60 -34.84 -7.84
C GLU A 316 -12.87 -34.31 -9.26
N VAL A 317 -14.14 -34.01 -9.56
CA VAL A 317 -14.55 -33.36 -10.81
C VAL A 317 -14.74 -31.86 -10.54
N PRO A 318 -13.96 -30.98 -11.18
CA PRO A 318 -14.12 -29.54 -10.97
C PRO A 318 -15.47 -29.04 -11.51
N PRO A 319 -16.06 -27.97 -10.94
CA PRO A 319 -17.38 -27.47 -11.34
C PRO A 319 -17.51 -27.22 -12.86
N TRP A 320 -16.46 -26.71 -13.50
CA TRP A 320 -16.49 -26.49 -14.95
C TRP A 320 -16.67 -27.77 -15.80
N ALA A 321 -16.31 -28.94 -15.29
CA ALA A 321 -16.35 -30.22 -16.00
C ALA A 321 -17.71 -30.94 -15.85
N GLU A 322 -18.67 -30.35 -15.13
CA GLU A 322 -20.03 -30.86 -15.09
C GLU A 322 -20.78 -30.60 -16.42
N TYR A 323 -21.83 -31.39 -16.69
CA TYR A 323 -22.65 -31.26 -17.90
C TYR A 323 -24.13 -31.02 -17.57
N PRO A 324 -24.90 -30.41 -18.49
CA PRO A 324 -26.35 -30.31 -18.33
C PRO A 324 -27.01 -31.68 -18.13
N PRO A 325 -28.13 -31.76 -17.40
CA PRO A 325 -28.86 -33.01 -17.21
C PRO A 325 -29.17 -33.68 -18.55
N LYS A 326 -28.74 -34.94 -18.69
CA LYS A 326 -28.81 -35.68 -19.96
C LYS A 326 -30.24 -35.83 -20.49
N ASP A 327 -31.23 -35.80 -19.62
CA ASP A 327 -32.65 -35.91 -19.93
C ASP A 327 -33.29 -34.61 -20.46
N LEU A 328 -32.60 -33.47 -20.31
CA LEU A 328 -33.02 -32.16 -20.84
C LEU A 328 -32.30 -31.80 -22.15
N LEU A 329 -31.27 -32.54 -22.55
CA LEU A 329 -30.58 -32.34 -23.81
C LEU A 329 -31.25 -33.18 -24.91
N PRO A 330 -31.70 -32.58 -26.02
CA PRO A 330 -32.34 -33.32 -27.11
C PRO A 330 -31.32 -34.05 -28.00
N VAL A 331 -30.23 -34.60 -27.44
CA VAL A 331 -29.06 -35.11 -28.17
C VAL A 331 -28.56 -36.44 -27.60
N VAL A 332 -28.28 -37.41 -28.48
CA VAL A 332 -27.43 -38.58 -28.18
C VAL A 332 -26.02 -38.25 -28.69
N PRO A 333 -24.93 -38.54 -27.94
CA PRO A 333 -23.57 -38.26 -28.39
C PRO A 333 -23.35 -38.74 -29.84
N TYR A 334 -22.83 -37.86 -30.69
CA TYR A 334 -22.48 -38.11 -32.11
C TYR A 334 -23.64 -38.19 -33.14
N GLN A 335 -24.88 -37.81 -32.80
CA GLN A 335 -26.00 -37.68 -33.76
C GLN A 335 -26.67 -36.29 -33.68
N LYS A 336 -26.86 -35.63 -34.83
CA LYS A 336 -27.68 -34.42 -34.92
C LYS A 336 -29.15 -34.81 -34.99
N ILE A 337 -29.84 -34.74 -33.85
CA ILE A 337 -31.27 -35.05 -33.79
C ILE A 337 -32.07 -33.87 -34.37
N THR A 338 -33.03 -34.17 -35.23
CA THR A 338 -33.96 -33.21 -35.83
C THR A 338 -35.37 -33.41 -35.27
N ARG A 339 -36.25 -32.41 -35.41
CA ARG A 339 -37.64 -32.50 -34.92
C ARG A 339 -38.41 -33.71 -35.46
N HIS A 340 -38.06 -34.17 -36.66
CA HIS A 340 -38.66 -35.31 -37.36
C HIS A 340 -38.30 -36.67 -36.74
N ASP A 341 -37.26 -36.71 -35.88
CA ASP A 341 -36.81 -37.93 -35.21
C ASP A 341 -37.59 -38.20 -33.90
N TRP A 342 -38.50 -37.29 -33.51
CA TRP A 342 -39.32 -37.37 -32.30
C TRP A 342 -40.79 -37.58 -32.62
N ALA A 343 -41.45 -38.51 -31.92
CA ALA A 343 -42.90 -38.55 -31.88
C ALA A 343 -43.45 -37.26 -31.23
N SER A 344 -44.58 -36.75 -31.72
CA SER A 344 -45.14 -35.47 -31.26
C SER A 344 -45.41 -35.44 -29.75
N GLU A 345 -45.96 -36.53 -29.20
CA GLU A 345 -46.24 -36.66 -27.76
C GLU A 345 -44.95 -36.68 -26.90
N ASP A 346 -43.89 -37.34 -27.39
CA ASP A 346 -42.60 -37.39 -26.68
C ASP A 346 -41.88 -36.04 -26.71
N TRP A 347 -42.02 -35.28 -27.79
CA TRP A 347 -41.49 -33.92 -27.91
C TRP A 347 -42.21 -32.94 -27.00
N GLU A 348 -43.55 -32.98 -26.95
CA GLU A 348 -44.35 -32.15 -26.04
C GLU A 348 -43.96 -32.41 -24.58
N ARG A 349 -43.84 -33.69 -24.18
CA ARG A 349 -43.40 -34.06 -22.84
C ARG A 349 -41.98 -33.62 -22.52
N HIS A 350 -41.09 -33.57 -23.52
CA HIS A 350 -39.74 -33.04 -23.35
C HIS A 350 -39.76 -31.51 -23.17
N CYS A 351 -40.53 -30.79 -23.99
CA CYS A 351 -40.72 -29.35 -23.87
C CYS A 351 -41.31 -28.96 -22.52
N ASP A 352 -42.27 -29.72 -21.98
CA ASP A 352 -42.83 -29.49 -20.65
C ASP A 352 -41.76 -29.54 -19.55
N LYS A 353 -40.85 -30.52 -19.62
CA LYS A 353 -39.71 -30.64 -18.68
C LYS A 353 -38.73 -29.47 -18.83
N VAL A 354 -38.44 -29.07 -20.07
CA VAL A 354 -37.57 -27.92 -20.32
C VAL A 354 -38.22 -26.64 -19.80
N GLU A 355 -39.53 -26.46 -19.99
CA GLU A 355 -40.27 -25.31 -19.46
C GLU A 355 -40.19 -25.25 -17.94
N GLU A 356 -40.42 -26.38 -17.24
CA GLU A 356 -40.25 -26.47 -15.78
C GLU A 356 -38.82 -26.09 -15.36
N TYR A 357 -37.81 -26.58 -16.09
CA TYR A 357 -36.41 -26.24 -15.83
C TYR A 357 -36.10 -24.75 -16.05
N LEU A 358 -36.68 -24.12 -17.07
CA LEU A 358 -36.50 -22.69 -17.34
C LEU A 358 -37.12 -21.80 -16.25
N ARG A 359 -38.15 -22.27 -15.53
CA ARG A 359 -38.79 -21.54 -14.42
C ARG A 359 -37.94 -21.47 -13.14
N LEU A 360 -36.89 -22.27 -13.01
CA LEU A 360 -35.98 -22.20 -11.85
C LEU A 360 -35.37 -20.79 -11.74
N PRO A 361 -35.17 -20.23 -10.53
CA PRO A 361 -34.57 -18.89 -10.42
C PRO A 361 -33.10 -18.93 -10.86
N ASP A 362 -32.70 -17.96 -11.69
CA ASP A 362 -31.29 -17.79 -12.09
C ASP A 362 -30.43 -17.47 -10.86
N VAL A 363 -29.22 -18.03 -10.82
CA VAL A 363 -28.23 -17.71 -9.78
C VAL A 363 -27.64 -16.34 -10.07
N ASP A 364 -27.32 -15.55 -9.05
CA ASP A 364 -26.63 -14.27 -9.23
C ASP A 364 -25.29 -14.47 -9.95
N PRO A 365 -24.94 -13.64 -10.97
CA PRO A 365 -23.68 -13.72 -11.69
C PRO A 365 -22.42 -13.87 -10.82
N LYS A 366 -22.41 -13.31 -9.61
CA LYS A 366 -21.26 -13.43 -8.69
C LYS A 366 -20.99 -14.86 -8.24
N TYR A 367 -22.02 -15.71 -8.13
CA TYR A 367 -21.90 -17.11 -7.70
C TYR A 367 -21.92 -18.10 -8.87
N ARG A 368 -22.14 -17.65 -10.11
CA ARG A 368 -22.11 -18.52 -11.28
C ARG A 368 -20.69 -19.00 -11.55
N VAL A 369 -20.52 -20.24 -11.96
CA VAL A 369 -19.22 -20.74 -12.43
C VAL A 369 -18.94 -20.23 -13.84
N PHE A 370 -19.88 -20.43 -14.76
CA PHE A 370 -19.65 -20.14 -16.17
C PHE A 370 -19.93 -18.67 -16.52
N PRO A 371 -19.05 -18.02 -17.32
CA PRO A 371 -19.38 -16.75 -17.95
C PRO A 371 -20.43 -16.95 -19.07
N PRO A 372 -21.18 -15.91 -19.44
CA PRO A 372 -22.08 -15.96 -20.59
C PRO A 372 -21.29 -16.16 -21.89
N LYS A 373 -21.83 -16.97 -22.81
CA LYS A 373 -21.25 -17.13 -24.17
C LYS A 373 -21.80 -16.06 -25.12
N PRO A 374 -21.09 -15.70 -26.21
CA PRO A 374 -21.56 -14.70 -27.17
C PRO A 374 -22.94 -15.00 -27.78
N ASP A 375 -23.28 -16.28 -27.93
CA ASP A 375 -24.57 -16.74 -28.47
C ASP A 375 -25.68 -16.90 -27.42
N ASP A 376 -25.38 -16.59 -26.14
CA ASP A 376 -26.36 -16.69 -25.06
C ASP A 376 -27.33 -15.50 -25.08
N PRO A 377 -28.60 -15.72 -24.69
CA PRO A 377 -29.53 -14.62 -24.49
C PRO A 377 -29.00 -13.64 -23.41
N PRO A 378 -29.27 -12.33 -23.54
CA PRO A 378 -28.84 -11.32 -22.56
C PRO A 378 -29.19 -11.72 -21.13
N GLU A 379 -28.27 -11.50 -20.19
CA GLU A 379 -28.42 -11.93 -18.80
C GLU A 379 -29.66 -11.33 -18.10
N THR A 380 -30.12 -10.17 -18.57
CA THR A 380 -31.30 -9.46 -18.06
C THR A 380 -32.63 -10.04 -18.52
N GLN A 381 -32.63 -10.95 -19.50
CA GLN A 381 -33.86 -11.54 -20.04
C GLN A 381 -34.25 -12.83 -19.31
N ASP A 382 -35.55 -12.97 -19.08
CA ASP A 382 -36.17 -14.24 -18.70
C ASP A 382 -36.06 -15.22 -19.88
N LEU A 383 -35.41 -16.36 -19.64
CA LEU A 383 -35.16 -17.36 -20.68
C LEU A 383 -36.44 -18.03 -21.16
N LEU A 384 -37.46 -18.13 -20.31
CA LEU A 384 -38.75 -18.69 -20.70
C LEU A 384 -39.50 -17.72 -21.62
N GLY A 385 -39.61 -16.45 -21.23
CA GLY A 385 -40.20 -15.39 -22.05
C GLY A 385 -39.44 -15.09 -23.36
N TYR A 386 -38.17 -15.48 -23.45
CA TYR A 386 -37.37 -15.36 -24.67
C TYR A 386 -37.72 -16.42 -25.74
N MET A 387 -38.30 -17.55 -25.36
CA MET A 387 -38.57 -18.66 -26.28
C MET A 387 -39.85 -18.41 -27.10
N THR A 388 -39.71 -18.28 -28.43
CA THR A 388 -40.86 -18.19 -29.34
C THR A 388 -41.40 -19.58 -29.71
N PRO A 389 -42.64 -19.70 -30.21
CA PRO A 389 -43.18 -20.98 -30.69
C PRO A 389 -42.29 -21.66 -31.74
N GLU A 390 -41.67 -20.90 -32.65
CA GLU A 390 -40.74 -21.44 -33.65
C GLU A 390 -39.45 -21.97 -33.01
N MET A 391 -39.01 -21.38 -31.90
CA MET A 391 -37.85 -21.86 -31.16
C MET A 391 -38.15 -23.16 -30.41
N TRP A 392 -39.36 -23.35 -29.90
CA TRP A 392 -39.79 -24.61 -29.27
C TRP A 392 -39.90 -25.78 -30.26
N GLU A 393 -40.14 -25.52 -31.55
CA GLU A 393 -40.15 -26.56 -32.59
C GLU A 393 -38.74 -26.97 -33.08
N SER A 394 -37.70 -26.24 -32.67
CA SER A 394 -36.32 -26.49 -33.07
C SER A 394 -35.52 -27.12 -31.93
N PRO A 395 -35.14 -28.41 -32.03
CA PRO A 395 -34.29 -29.07 -31.02
C PRO A 395 -32.98 -28.34 -30.75
N ARG A 396 -32.41 -27.69 -31.77
CA ARG A 396 -31.19 -26.87 -31.62
C ARG A 396 -31.42 -25.62 -30.77
N SER A 397 -32.59 -24.99 -30.90
CA SER A 397 -32.95 -23.82 -30.11
C SER A 397 -33.24 -24.19 -28.65
N VAL A 398 -33.93 -25.32 -28.44
CA VAL A 398 -34.17 -25.91 -27.11
C VAL A 398 -32.85 -26.31 -26.45
N GLU A 399 -31.93 -26.96 -27.16
CA GLU A 399 -30.61 -27.29 -26.63
C GLU A 399 -29.84 -26.02 -26.21
N ARG A 400 -29.86 -24.98 -27.06
CA ARG A 400 -29.18 -23.72 -26.75
C ARG A 400 -29.73 -23.07 -25.48
N ILE A 401 -31.05 -23.01 -25.32
CA ILE A 401 -31.66 -22.40 -24.12
C ILE A 401 -31.40 -23.23 -22.86
N VAL A 402 -31.44 -24.56 -22.95
CA VAL A 402 -31.11 -25.47 -21.83
C VAL A 402 -29.66 -25.28 -21.40
N ARG A 403 -28.73 -25.18 -22.36
CA ARG A 403 -27.31 -24.92 -22.06
C ARG A 403 -27.09 -23.54 -21.44
N ALA A 404 -27.79 -22.50 -21.94
CA ALA A 404 -27.73 -21.17 -21.36
C ALA A 404 -28.29 -21.18 -19.92
N LYS A 405 -29.44 -21.82 -19.71
CA LYS A 405 -30.05 -21.97 -18.38
C LYS A 405 -29.14 -22.73 -17.42
N TRP A 406 -28.55 -23.84 -17.87
CA TRP A 406 -27.60 -24.61 -17.08
C TRP A 406 -26.40 -23.77 -16.63
N ARG A 407 -25.82 -22.94 -17.52
CA ARG A 407 -24.77 -21.98 -17.11
C ARG A 407 -25.26 -20.99 -16.04
N ARG A 408 -26.50 -20.50 -16.16
CA ARG A 408 -27.10 -19.57 -15.19
C ARG A 408 -27.48 -20.20 -13.85
N LEU A 409 -27.65 -21.53 -13.81
CA LEU A 409 -27.98 -22.27 -12.59
C LEU A 409 -26.74 -22.86 -11.90
N HIS A 410 -25.65 -23.09 -12.65
CA HIS A 410 -24.47 -23.73 -12.11
C HIS A 410 -23.67 -22.76 -11.22
N ARG A 411 -23.58 -23.10 -9.94
CA ARG A 411 -23.07 -22.22 -8.88
C ARG A 411 -21.85 -22.82 -8.16
N PHE A 412 -20.91 -21.97 -7.77
CA PHE A 412 -19.90 -22.31 -6.76
C PHE A 412 -20.22 -21.62 -5.43
N SER A 413 -19.56 -22.05 -4.37
CA SER A 413 -19.67 -21.41 -3.06
C SER A 413 -18.30 -20.83 -2.67
N TYR A 414 -18.30 -19.59 -2.21
CA TYR A 414 -17.08 -19.00 -1.67
C TYR A 414 -16.70 -19.74 -0.38
N PRO A 415 -15.40 -20.03 -0.18
CA PRO A 415 -14.91 -20.53 1.09
C PRO A 415 -15.10 -19.46 2.17
N GLU A 416 -15.32 -19.91 3.41
CA GLU A 416 -15.64 -19.05 4.53
C GLU A 416 -14.57 -19.16 5.63
N ALA A 417 -14.32 -18.05 6.33
CA ALA A 417 -13.48 -18.05 7.52
C ALA A 417 -14.11 -18.94 8.60
N GLY A 418 -13.29 -19.64 9.39
CA GLY A 418 -13.78 -20.55 10.43
C GLY A 418 -14.06 -21.98 10.00
N ILE A 419 -13.84 -22.34 8.72
CA ILE A 419 -13.98 -23.73 8.24
C ILE A 419 -12.70 -24.53 8.52
N SER A 420 -11.53 -24.00 8.14
CA SER A 420 -10.24 -24.68 8.32
C SER A 420 -9.73 -24.63 9.76
N PHE A 421 -9.83 -23.45 10.39
CA PHE A 421 -9.36 -23.19 11.74
C PHE A 421 -10.27 -22.15 12.42
N THR A 422 -10.35 -22.19 13.74
CA THR A 422 -11.18 -21.25 14.51
C THR A 422 -10.51 -19.87 14.64
N TYR A 423 -11.25 -18.87 15.11
CA TYR A 423 -10.69 -17.54 15.39
C TYR A 423 -9.57 -17.60 16.44
N GLU A 424 -9.71 -18.45 17.47
CA GLU A 424 -8.67 -18.62 18.50
C GLU A 424 -7.44 -19.38 17.96
N ASP A 425 -7.63 -20.33 17.04
CA ASP A 425 -6.50 -20.97 16.34
C ASP A 425 -5.75 -19.96 15.47
N TRP A 426 -6.46 -19.10 14.72
CA TRP A 426 -5.86 -18.01 13.95
C TRP A 426 -5.05 -17.07 14.84
N LYS A 427 -5.58 -16.68 16.01
CA LYS A 427 -4.85 -15.86 17.00
C LYS A 427 -3.62 -16.56 17.57
N ALA A 428 -3.64 -17.88 17.67
CA ALA A 428 -2.50 -18.68 18.10
C ALA A 428 -1.50 -18.96 16.97
N GLY A 429 -1.77 -18.51 15.74
CA GLY A 429 -0.93 -18.74 14.55
C GLY A 429 -1.15 -20.10 13.89
N LYS A 430 -2.10 -20.91 14.36
CA LYS A 430 -2.37 -22.26 13.85
C LYS A 430 -3.16 -22.23 12.54
N THR A 431 -2.51 -21.80 11.47
CA THR A 431 -3.13 -21.49 10.18
C THR A 431 -2.61 -22.35 9.03
N ALA A 432 -1.83 -23.40 9.29
CA ALA A 432 -1.26 -24.25 8.25
C ALA A 432 -2.32 -24.97 7.38
N ASN A 433 -3.47 -25.33 7.94
CA ASN A 433 -4.42 -26.21 7.22
C ASN A 433 -5.33 -25.42 6.28
N PRO A 434 -5.31 -25.68 4.96
CA PRO A 434 -6.28 -25.09 4.03
C PRO A 434 -7.65 -25.78 4.14
N ILE A 435 -8.71 -25.09 3.73
CA ILE A 435 -10.09 -25.61 3.65
C ILE A 435 -10.16 -26.75 2.63
N PHE A 436 -9.57 -26.52 1.45
CA PHE A 436 -9.41 -27.50 0.39
C PHE A 436 -7.91 -27.61 0.12
N GLY A 437 -7.39 -28.84 0.24
CA GLY A 437 -5.97 -29.14 0.04
C GLY A 437 -5.52 -28.93 -1.41
N PRO A 438 -4.21 -28.96 -1.66
CA PRO A 438 -3.70 -28.82 -3.01
C PRO A 438 -4.20 -29.96 -3.90
N TRP A 439 -4.51 -29.62 -5.15
CA TRP A 439 -4.92 -30.56 -6.19
C TRP A 439 -3.74 -31.42 -6.63
N GLU A 440 -3.98 -32.72 -6.89
CA GLU A 440 -2.92 -33.66 -7.28
C GLU A 440 -2.18 -33.19 -8.54
N TRP A 441 -0.91 -32.83 -8.35
CA TRP A 441 0.05 -32.45 -9.38
C TRP A 441 1.46 -33.00 -9.04
N GLU A 442 2.28 -33.27 -10.04
CA GLU A 442 3.61 -33.91 -9.91
C GLU A 442 4.74 -32.96 -9.47
N GLY A 443 4.47 -31.90 -8.69
CA GLY A 443 5.52 -30.99 -8.24
C GLY A 443 5.42 -30.56 -6.78
N GLU A 444 6.41 -29.75 -6.37
CA GLU A 444 6.57 -29.33 -4.99
C GLU A 444 5.48 -28.31 -4.61
N TYR A 445 4.65 -28.68 -3.64
CA TYR A 445 3.67 -27.79 -3.04
C TYR A 445 4.34 -26.84 -2.06
N GLU A 446 3.77 -25.65 -1.89
CA GLU A 446 4.13 -24.78 -0.77
C GLU A 446 3.91 -25.57 0.53
N MET A 447 4.99 -25.78 1.30
CA MET A 447 4.88 -26.43 2.60
C MET A 447 4.04 -25.54 3.51
N THR A 448 2.93 -26.09 4.01
CA THR A 448 2.04 -25.37 4.90
C THR A 448 2.68 -25.21 6.27
N HIS A 449 2.93 -23.99 6.70
CA HIS A 449 3.45 -23.68 8.04
C HIS A 449 2.46 -22.82 8.81
N ASP A 450 2.48 -22.98 10.14
CA ASP A 450 1.80 -22.08 11.05
C ASP A 450 2.46 -20.70 11.00
N HIS A 451 1.67 -19.67 11.27
CA HIS A 451 2.11 -18.28 11.28
C HIS A 451 2.90 -17.97 12.54
N GLU A 452 4.11 -17.44 12.37
CA GLU A 452 4.95 -17.02 13.49
C GLU A 452 4.78 -15.53 13.75
N TYR A 453 4.10 -15.18 14.85
CA TYR A 453 3.99 -13.79 15.27
C TYR A 453 5.32 -13.27 15.81
N TYR A 454 5.69 -12.06 15.39
CA TYR A 454 6.85 -11.34 15.89
C TYR A 454 6.47 -9.92 16.33
N SER A 455 7.23 -9.40 17.30
CA SER A 455 7.14 -8.01 17.74
C SER A 455 8.30 -7.20 17.15
N VAL A 456 8.04 -5.93 16.87
CA VAL A 456 9.07 -4.93 16.55
C VAL A 456 9.04 -3.89 17.67
N SER A 457 10.20 -3.48 18.17
CA SER A 457 10.30 -2.35 19.09
C SER A 457 11.43 -1.44 18.67
N LEU A 458 11.11 -0.40 17.90
CA LEU A 458 12.09 0.58 17.44
C LEU A 458 12.83 1.24 18.60
N GLU A 459 12.12 1.53 19.67
CA GLU A 459 12.63 2.22 20.86
C GLU A 459 13.51 1.35 21.74
N ASP A 460 13.40 0.02 21.68
CA ASP A 460 14.27 -0.89 22.41
C ASP A 460 15.46 -1.33 21.54
N GLU A 461 15.21 -1.64 20.26
CA GLU A 461 16.25 -2.13 19.32
C GLU A 461 17.22 -1.01 18.91
N PHE A 462 16.74 0.21 18.67
CA PHE A 462 17.54 1.30 18.09
C PHE A 462 17.79 2.47 19.03
N ARG A 463 17.60 2.30 20.35
CA ARG A 463 17.74 3.40 21.33
C ARG A 463 19.09 4.12 21.25
N GLN A 464 20.17 3.34 21.18
CA GLN A 464 21.54 3.86 21.19
C GLN A 464 21.93 4.51 19.87
N GLN A 465 21.40 4.00 18.75
CA GLN A 465 21.72 4.47 17.41
C GLN A 465 20.85 5.67 16.99
N GLY A 466 19.63 5.74 17.53
CA GLY A 466 18.61 6.70 17.11
C GLY A 466 17.95 6.33 15.77
N LEU A 467 17.02 7.16 15.34
CA LEU A 467 16.26 7.01 14.10
C LEU A 467 16.66 8.09 13.10
N GLN A 468 16.35 7.87 11.82
CA GLN A 468 16.42 8.87 10.76
C GLN A 468 15.01 9.10 10.21
N VAL A 469 14.57 10.36 10.23
CA VAL A 469 13.20 10.74 9.81
C VAL A 469 13.25 11.85 8.78
N ILE A 470 12.56 11.64 7.66
CA ILE A 470 12.33 12.67 6.64
C ILE A 470 10.97 13.31 6.94
N VAL A 471 10.90 14.64 6.90
CA VAL A 471 9.70 15.40 7.26
C VAL A 471 9.20 16.18 6.05
N ARG A 472 7.91 16.06 5.77
CA ARG A 472 7.18 16.94 4.85
C ARG A 472 6.00 17.59 5.56
N VAL A 473 5.78 18.87 5.30
CA VAL A 473 4.61 19.59 5.78
C VAL A 473 3.95 20.26 4.59
N PHE A 474 2.69 19.91 4.33
CA PHE A 474 1.96 20.40 3.16
C PHE A 474 0.55 20.89 3.48
N SER A 475 0.04 21.77 2.61
CA SER A 475 -1.30 22.35 2.62
C SER A 475 -1.94 22.21 1.24
N ILE A 476 -3.03 21.46 1.17
CA ILE A 476 -3.93 21.44 0.02
C ILE A 476 -5.00 22.50 0.29
N ASP A 477 -4.91 23.64 -0.37
CA ASP A 477 -5.87 24.73 -0.24
C ASP A 477 -6.78 24.74 -1.48
N LEU A 478 -8.09 24.55 -1.28
CA LEU A 478 -9.12 24.62 -2.32
C LEU A 478 -9.78 26.00 -2.29
N THR A 479 -9.89 26.62 -3.46
CA THR A 479 -10.52 27.94 -3.61
C THR A 479 -11.84 27.83 -4.37
N THR A 480 -12.64 28.89 -4.37
CA THR A 480 -13.88 28.93 -5.17
C THR A 480 -13.61 28.80 -6.67
N ASN A 481 -12.41 29.16 -7.13
CA ASN A 481 -12.00 29.06 -8.53
C ASN A 481 -11.39 27.68 -8.86
N GLU A 482 -10.76 27.04 -7.87
CA GLU A 482 -10.15 25.71 -7.95
C GLU A 482 -10.73 24.82 -6.85
N PRO A 483 -12.01 24.39 -6.98
CA PRO A 483 -12.73 23.72 -5.90
C PRO A 483 -12.45 22.22 -5.80
N HIS A 484 -11.52 21.70 -6.60
CA HIS A 484 -11.29 20.27 -6.78
C HIS A 484 -9.80 19.91 -6.70
N TYR A 485 -9.47 18.95 -5.84
CA TYR A 485 -8.18 18.28 -5.81
C TYR A 485 -8.28 16.97 -6.61
N PRO A 486 -7.45 16.75 -7.63
CA PRO A 486 -7.57 15.59 -8.54
C PRO A 486 -7.13 14.26 -7.92
N GLY A 487 -6.44 14.27 -6.78
CA GLY A 487 -5.84 13.06 -6.21
C GLY A 487 -4.56 12.65 -6.94
N ASP A 488 -4.04 11.47 -6.59
CA ASP A 488 -2.92 10.85 -7.28
C ASP A 488 -3.41 10.11 -8.52
N GLN A 489 -2.57 10.00 -9.57
CA GLN A 489 -2.96 9.31 -10.80
C GLN A 489 -2.98 7.78 -10.62
N ASP A 490 -1.93 7.23 -10.00
CA ASP A 490 -1.76 5.80 -9.75
C ASP A 490 -1.24 5.54 -8.32
N PHE A 491 -1.24 4.27 -7.91
CA PHE A 491 -0.64 3.79 -6.69
C PHE A 491 0.88 3.93 -6.74
N HIS A 492 1.51 4.43 -5.69
CA HIS A 492 2.96 4.59 -5.60
C HIS A 492 3.49 4.23 -4.21
N LEU A 493 4.81 4.12 -4.11
CA LEU A 493 5.54 4.03 -2.84
C LEU A 493 6.21 5.36 -2.53
N ASP A 494 6.56 5.54 -1.26
CA ASP A 494 7.31 6.71 -0.85
C ASP A 494 8.82 6.50 -1.06
N GLY A 495 9.46 7.47 -1.71
CA GLY A 495 10.92 7.54 -1.84
C GLY A 495 11.54 6.71 -2.97
N MET A 496 12.85 6.82 -3.12
CA MET A 496 13.72 5.96 -3.94
C MET A 496 14.42 4.91 -3.07
N LEU A 497 14.97 3.85 -3.66
CA LEU A 497 15.63 2.78 -2.89
C LEU A 497 16.84 3.25 -2.08
N ASN A 498 17.60 4.23 -2.58
CA ASN A 498 18.73 4.82 -1.84
C ASN A 498 18.32 5.63 -0.60
N GLU A 499 17.03 5.89 -0.41
CA GLU A 499 16.50 6.61 0.75
C GLU A 499 16.04 5.65 1.87
N HIS A 500 15.97 4.34 1.57
CA HIS A 500 15.63 3.27 2.51
C HIS A 500 14.38 3.54 3.36
N ILE A 501 13.34 4.15 2.78
CA ILE A 501 12.08 4.44 3.49
C ILE A 501 11.30 3.14 3.68
N VAL A 502 10.94 2.83 4.93
CA VAL A 502 10.25 1.57 5.31
C VAL A 502 8.88 1.77 5.92
N ALA A 503 8.56 2.97 6.40
CA ALA A 503 7.23 3.29 6.90
C ALA A 503 6.92 4.78 6.77
N THR A 504 5.62 5.07 6.69
CA THR A 504 5.07 6.42 6.58
C THR A 504 4.10 6.65 7.73
N ALA A 505 4.15 7.83 8.33
CA ALA A 505 3.13 8.33 9.24
C ALA A 505 2.62 9.68 8.74
N GLN A 506 1.31 9.78 8.48
CA GLN A 506 0.64 11.00 8.05
C GLN A 506 -0.33 11.48 9.12
N PHE A 507 -0.13 12.72 9.58
CA PHE A 507 -0.98 13.37 10.57
C PHE A 507 -1.70 14.57 9.97
N CYS A 508 -3.03 14.58 9.99
CA CYS A 508 -3.83 15.73 9.55
C CYS A 508 -4.10 16.67 10.72
N TYR A 509 -3.46 17.85 10.74
CA TYR A 509 -3.58 18.80 11.85
C TYR A 509 -4.66 19.86 11.63
N SER A 510 -5.15 20.02 10.40
CA SER A 510 -6.25 20.94 10.10
C SER A 510 -6.96 20.52 8.82
N SER A 511 -8.28 20.40 8.88
CA SER A 511 -9.13 20.17 7.72
C SER A 511 -10.44 20.93 7.88
N GLU A 512 -10.83 21.70 6.86
CA GLU A 512 -12.07 22.50 6.89
C GLU A 512 -12.69 22.56 5.49
N ASN A 513 -14.03 22.48 5.44
CA ASN A 513 -14.85 22.68 4.24
C ASN A 513 -14.48 21.77 3.03
N ILE A 514 -14.03 20.55 3.28
CA ILE A 514 -13.74 19.56 2.23
C ILE A 514 -14.59 18.31 2.38
N ALA A 515 -14.92 17.68 1.25
CA ALA A 515 -15.54 16.36 1.23
C ALA A 515 -14.59 15.31 1.81
N GLU A 516 -15.10 14.10 2.07
CA GLU A 516 -14.32 13.01 2.66
C GLU A 516 -13.07 12.70 1.83
N SER A 517 -11.89 12.96 2.42
CA SER A 517 -10.59 12.62 1.86
C SER A 517 -10.19 11.22 2.32
N ARG A 518 -9.75 10.37 1.39
CA ARG A 518 -9.34 8.98 1.67
C ARG A 518 -8.05 8.60 0.95
N ILE A 519 -7.33 7.63 1.52
CA ILE A 519 -6.14 7.01 0.92
C ILE A 519 -6.44 5.53 0.68
N SER A 520 -6.28 5.07 -0.55
CA SER A 520 -6.34 3.66 -0.94
C SER A 520 -5.02 2.96 -0.68
N TYR A 521 -5.09 1.68 -0.32
CA TYR A 521 -3.92 0.84 -0.11
C TYR A 521 -3.99 -0.42 -0.98
N GLN A 522 -2.85 -0.73 -1.60
CA GLN A 522 -2.65 -1.87 -2.48
C GLN A 522 -1.39 -2.62 -2.04
N GLN A 523 -1.48 -3.95 -2.01
CA GLN A 523 -0.35 -4.82 -1.71
C GLN A 523 0.11 -5.56 -2.97
N ASN A 524 1.38 -5.94 -2.98
CA ASN A 524 1.89 -6.98 -3.88
C ASN A 524 1.31 -8.35 -3.48
N ASP A 525 1.15 -9.25 -4.42
CA ASP A 525 0.85 -10.65 -4.13
C ASP A 525 1.63 -11.60 -5.04
N ASP A 526 1.98 -12.77 -4.53
CA ASP A 526 2.64 -13.86 -5.26
C ASP A 526 1.69 -15.06 -5.32
N LEU A 527 0.43 -14.82 -5.74
CA LEU A 527 -0.51 -15.91 -5.92
C LEU A 527 -0.06 -16.80 -7.09
N SER A 528 0.62 -17.89 -6.73
CA SER A 528 0.79 -19.05 -7.59
C SER A 528 -0.49 -19.87 -7.61
N LEU A 529 -0.94 -20.24 -8.81
CA LEU A 529 -2.08 -21.14 -9.00
C LEU A 529 -1.67 -22.60 -9.13
N HIS A 530 -0.39 -22.89 -8.91
CA HIS A 530 0.11 -24.26 -8.89
C HIS A 530 -0.46 -25.00 -7.68
N GLY A 531 -1.03 -26.19 -7.93
CA GLY A 531 -1.75 -26.95 -6.92
C GLY A 531 -3.15 -26.42 -6.61
N HIS A 532 -3.62 -25.36 -7.28
CA HIS A 532 -5.03 -24.96 -7.18
C HIS A 532 -5.92 -25.88 -8.02
N GLN A 533 -7.18 -26.00 -7.62
CA GLN A 533 -8.21 -26.64 -8.41
C GLN A 533 -8.20 -26.04 -9.83
N PRO A 534 -8.14 -26.86 -10.89
CA PRO A 534 -7.97 -26.38 -12.26
C PRO A 534 -9.29 -25.82 -12.80
N ASP A 535 -9.83 -24.77 -12.19
CA ASP A 535 -11.09 -24.12 -12.57
C ASP A 535 -10.85 -22.63 -12.86
N PRO A 536 -10.44 -22.27 -14.09
CA PRO A 536 -10.22 -20.87 -14.44
C PRO A 536 -11.51 -20.06 -14.45
N LEU A 537 -12.70 -20.68 -14.35
CA LEU A 537 -13.99 -19.99 -14.47
C LEU A 537 -14.49 -19.44 -13.14
N CYS A 538 -14.10 -20.02 -12.00
CA CYS A 538 -14.45 -19.50 -10.68
C CYS A 538 -13.25 -18.95 -9.88
N ILE A 539 -12.02 -19.37 -10.18
CA ILE A 539 -10.85 -18.97 -9.39
C ILE A 539 -10.58 -17.46 -9.44
N TYR A 540 -10.83 -16.80 -10.58
CA TYR A 540 -10.69 -15.34 -10.66
C TYR A 540 -11.70 -14.64 -9.76
N LYS A 541 -12.91 -15.18 -9.61
CA LYS A 541 -13.93 -14.65 -8.68
C LYS A 541 -13.52 -14.87 -7.23
N LEU A 542 -12.92 -16.02 -6.93
CA LEU A 542 -12.42 -16.35 -5.59
C LEU A 542 -11.39 -15.34 -5.11
N TYR A 543 -10.48 -14.90 -5.98
CA TYR A 543 -9.41 -13.95 -5.65
C TYR A 543 -9.67 -12.51 -6.13
N GLY A 544 -10.83 -12.24 -6.73
CA GLY A 544 -11.20 -10.94 -7.26
C GLY A 544 -10.23 -10.44 -8.34
N THR A 545 -9.75 -11.32 -9.20
CA THR A 545 -8.96 -10.95 -10.40
C THR A 545 -9.88 -10.81 -11.61
N PRO A 546 -9.47 -10.11 -12.67
CA PRO A 546 -10.20 -10.11 -13.94
C PRO A 546 -10.32 -11.54 -14.52
N PRO A 547 -11.44 -11.86 -15.21
CA PRO A 547 -11.56 -13.11 -15.95
C PRO A 547 -10.55 -13.18 -17.09
N CYS A 548 -10.10 -14.38 -17.46
CA CYS A 548 -9.37 -14.60 -18.70
C CYS A 548 -10.22 -14.17 -19.91
N PRO A 549 -9.66 -13.44 -20.88
CA PRO A 549 -10.38 -13.04 -22.09
C PRO A 549 -10.77 -14.24 -22.96
N ALA A 550 -9.93 -15.27 -23.01
CA ALA A 550 -10.24 -16.56 -23.62
C ALA A 550 -9.52 -17.71 -22.90
N VAL A 551 -9.92 -18.95 -23.23
CA VAL A 551 -9.23 -20.14 -22.75
C VAL A 551 -7.80 -20.17 -23.28
N GLY A 552 -6.81 -20.16 -22.37
CA GLY A 552 -5.40 -20.11 -22.73
C GLY A 552 -4.85 -18.70 -22.99
N GLU A 553 -5.67 -17.66 -22.80
CA GLU A 553 -5.21 -16.26 -22.77
C GLU A 553 -5.12 -15.79 -21.32
N GLU A 554 -4.01 -15.12 -21.00
CA GLU A 554 -3.77 -14.57 -19.67
C GLU A 554 -4.59 -13.30 -19.43
N PRO A 555 -5.04 -13.06 -18.19
CA PRO A 555 -5.53 -11.75 -17.80
C PRO A 555 -4.36 -10.76 -17.89
N GLU A 556 -4.60 -9.59 -18.46
CA GLU A 556 -3.68 -8.45 -18.35
C GLU A 556 -3.79 -7.82 -16.95
N ALA A 557 -3.65 -8.64 -15.90
CA ALA A 557 -3.83 -8.26 -14.52
C ALA A 557 -2.54 -8.50 -13.74
N LEU A 558 -1.96 -7.42 -13.25
CA LEU A 558 -0.77 -7.44 -12.40
C LEU A 558 -1.07 -8.13 -11.07
N ASN A 559 -0.03 -8.73 -10.50
CA ASN A 559 0.06 -9.32 -9.17
C ASN A 559 -0.09 -8.29 -8.03
N LEU A 560 -1.21 -7.58 -8.03
CA LEU A 560 -1.52 -6.49 -7.12
C LEU A 560 -2.96 -6.62 -6.62
N GLN A 561 -3.16 -6.40 -5.33
CA GLN A 561 -4.47 -6.45 -4.71
C GLN A 561 -4.80 -5.18 -3.93
N THR A 562 -5.85 -4.49 -4.35
CA THR A 562 -6.39 -3.34 -3.63
C THR A 562 -7.21 -3.78 -2.42
N LEU A 563 -6.72 -3.49 -1.23
CA LEU A 563 -7.32 -3.90 0.04
C LEU A 563 -8.54 -3.02 0.37
N GLY A 564 -8.39 -1.71 0.23
CA GLY A 564 -9.42 -0.72 0.48
C GLY A 564 -8.83 0.64 0.79
N SER A 565 -9.67 1.59 1.18
CA SER A 565 -9.24 2.94 1.56
C SER A 565 -9.55 3.27 3.02
N VAL A 566 -8.84 4.24 3.57
CA VAL A 566 -9.01 4.77 4.95
C VAL A 566 -9.21 6.29 4.90
N ALA A 567 -10.12 6.82 5.73
CA ALA A 567 -10.38 8.26 5.80
C ALA A 567 -9.27 9.05 6.50
N VAL A 568 -8.92 10.19 5.91
CA VAL A 568 -8.01 11.20 6.48
C VAL A 568 -8.86 12.27 7.16
N THR A 569 -8.92 12.24 8.48
CA THR A 569 -9.70 13.17 9.30
C THR A 569 -8.80 14.07 10.15
N SER A 570 -9.29 15.27 10.48
CA SER A 570 -8.54 16.18 11.35
C SER A 570 -8.30 15.56 12.72
N GLY A 571 -7.05 15.56 13.19
CA GLY A 571 -6.63 14.98 14.46
C GLY A 571 -6.25 13.50 14.40
N ARG A 572 -6.40 12.84 13.24
CA ARG A 572 -6.02 11.43 13.04
C ARG A 572 -4.59 11.31 12.53
N LEU A 573 -3.82 10.40 13.11
CA LEU A 573 -2.54 9.91 12.57
C LEU A 573 -2.76 8.55 11.91
N LEU A 574 -2.31 8.41 10.67
CA LEU A 574 -2.29 7.16 9.92
C LEU A 574 -0.85 6.70 9.78
N ALA A 575 -0.56 5.42 10.03
CA ALA A 575 0.76 4.84 9.77
C ALA A 575 0.64 3.55 8.95
N TRP A 576 1.54 3.35 7.99
CA TRP A 576 1.62 2.15 7.17
C TRP A 576 3.07 1.87 6.78
N SER A 577 3.39 0.61 6.46
CA SER A 577 4.71 0.26 5.93
C SER A 577 4.81 0.59 4.44
N ASN A 578 6.03 0.85 3.97
CA ASN A 578 6.33 1.04 2.55
C ASN A 578 6.26 -0.27 1.75
N THR A 579 5.69 -1.34 2.33
CA THR A 579 5.26 -2.56 1.60
C THR A 579 3.87 -2.37 0.97
N LEU A 580 3.10 -1.38 1.42
CA LEU A 580 1.82 -1.00 0.85
C LEU A 580 2.01 0.19 -0.10
N ARG A 581 1.61 -0.01 -1.36
CA ARG A 581 1.42 1.08 -2.31
C ARG A 581 0.15 1.83 -1.95
N TYR A 582 0.14 3.14 -2.12
CA TYR A 582 -1.02 3.94 -1.79
C TYR A 582 -1.36 4.99 -2.84
N LYS A 583 -2.60 5.47 -2.80
CA LYS A 583 -3.15 6.48 -3.71
C LYS A 583 -4.12 7.39 -2.97
N LYS A 584 -3.93 8.71 -3.05
CA LYS A 584 -4.87 9.71 -2.52
C LYS A 584 -6.03 9.90 -3.48
N HIS A 585 -7.25 9.87 -2.93
CA HIS A 585 -8.46 10.11 -3.72
C HIS A 585 -8.67 11.58 -4.05
N PRO A 586 -9.34 11.89 -5.17
CA PRO A 586 -9.86 13.23 -5.41
C PRO A 586 -10.90 13.62 -4.36
N PHE A 587 -10.95 14.92 -4.04
CA PHE A 587 -12.00 15.49 -3.20
C PHE A 587 -12.28 16.95 -3.59
N SER A 588 -13.43 17.47 -3.18
CA SER A 588 -13.88 18.83 -3.49
C SER A 588 -14.34 19.58 -2.25
N LEU A 589 -14.63 20.87 -2.40
CA LEU A 589 -15.29 21.67 -1.36
C LEU A 589 -16.67 21.09 -1.01
N LEU A 590 -17.04 21.11 0.29
CA LEU A 590 -18.41 20.80 0.74
C LEU A 590 -19.36 21.95 0.43
N ASP A 591 -18.96 23.17 0.77
CA ASP A 591 -19.62 24.41 0.40
C ASP A 591 -18.75 25.13 -0.66
N PRO A 592 -19.14 25.09 -1.95
CA PRO A 592 -18.40 25.73 -3.03
C PRO A 592 -18.27 27.25 -2.91
N SER A 593 -19.03 27.90 -2.02
CA SER A 593 -18.98 29.35 -1.82
C SER A 593 -17.86 29.80 -0.87
N ARG A 594 -17.24 28.87 -0.15
CA ARG A 594 -16.19 29.14 0.83
C ARG A 594 -14.91 28.39 0.45
N PRO A 595 -13.72 28.94 0.70
CA PRO A 595 -12.49 28.15 0.58
C PRO A 595 -12.48 27.02 1.62
N GLY A 596 -11.62 26.03 1.39
CA GLY A 596 -11.42 24.89 2.28
C GLY A 596 -9.98 24.41 2.18
N HIS A 597 -9.55 23.58 3.13
CA HIS A 597 -8.18 23.08 3.13
C HIS A 597 -8.04 21.73 3.82
N GLN A 598 -6.94 21.05 3.50
CA GLN A 598 -6.40 19.90 4.24
C GLN A 598 -4.91 20.10 4.45
N ARG A 599 -4.48 20.09 5.71
CA ARG A 599 -3.10 20.32 6.10
C ARG A 599 -2.56 19.14 6.90
N CYS A 600 -1.40 18.65 6.48
CA CYS A 600 -0.82 17.44 7.02
C CYS A 600 0.68 17.58 7.26
N VAL A 601 1.17 16.80 8.23
CA VAL A 601 2.59 16.48 8.43
C VAL A 601 2.77 15.02 8.01
N VAL A 602 3.79 14.74 7.19
CA VAL A 602 4.20 13.38 6.82
C VAL A 602 5.59 13.14 7.37
N LEU A 603 5.75 12.00 8.02
CA LEU A 603 7.00 11.50 8.57
C LEU A 603 7.31 10.19 7.85
N TRP A 604 8.48 10.12 7.22
CA TRP A 604 8.99 8.87 6.66
C TRP A 604 10.12 8.36 7.53
N LEU A 605 9.98 7.11 7.97
CA LEU A 605 11.01 6.38 8.70
C LEU A 605 11.99 5.77 7.70
N VAL A 606 13.25 6.20 7.78
CA VAL A 606 14.36 5.49 7.14
C VAL A 606 14.66 4.25 7.96
N ASP A 607 14.90 3.11 7.29
CA ASP A 607 15.21 1.84 7.94
C ASP A 607 16.38 2.02 8.93
N PRO A 608 16.15 1.87 10.25
CA PRO A 608 17.19 2.07 11.25
C PRO A 608 18.36 1.09 11.16
N HIS A 609 18.21 -0.04 10.45
CA HIS A 609 19.33 -0.94 10.16
C HIS A 609 20.36 -0.27 9.23
N TYR A 610 19.93 0.70 8.42
CA TYR A 610 20.80 1.53 7.59
C TYR A 610 21.09 2.87 8.26
N ARG A 611 22.21 3.48 7.89
CA ARG A 611 22.42 4.91 8.07
C ARG A 611 22.72 5.51 6.71
N ILE A 612 21.97 6.54 6.34
CA ILE A 612 22.21 7.31 5.12
C ILE A 612 22.77 8.69 5.45
N CYS A 613 23.31 9.38 4.43
CA CYS A 613 23.74 10.77 4.57
C CYS A 613 22.54 11.65 5.00
N SER A 614 22.74 12.48 6.01
CA SER A 614 21.68 13.22 6.70
C SER A 614 22.03 14.70 6.86
N THR A 615 21.09 15.49 7.37
CA THR A 615 21.34 16.90 7.71
C THR A 615 22.37 17.09 8.84
N ARG A 616 22.76 16.02 9.55
CA ARG A 616 23.93 16.04 10.45
C ARG A 616 25.25 16.13 9.69
N ASN A 617 25.30 15.58 8.47
CA ASN A 617 26.51 15.51 7.64
C ASN A 617 26.55 16.58 6.56
N VAL A 618 25.39 17.15 6.20
CA VAL A 618 25.27 18.20 5.17
C VAL A 618 24.92 19.53 5.82
N PRO A 619 25.77 20.57 5.71
CA PRO A 619 25.41 21.91 6.14
C PRO A 619 24.20 22.47 5.37
N PRO A 620 23.38 23.37 5.95
CA PRO A 620 22.22 23.90 5.24
C PRO A 620 22.59 24.58 3.92
N GLN A 621 21.89 24.20 2.86
CA GLN A 621 22.23 24.63 1.49
C GLN A 621 21.52 25.94 1.10
N GLN A 622 20.62 26.46 1.92
CA GLN A 622 19.82 27.66 1.66
C GLN A 622 20.69 28.93 1.73
N HIS A 623 20.76 29.66 0.61
CA HIS A 623 21.54 30.90 0.53
C HIS A 623 21.14 31.95 1.58
N ASP A 624 19.84 32.13 1.84
CA ASP A 624 19.37 33.12 2.82
C ASP A 624 19.71 32.75 4.27
N TRP A 625 19.73 31.46 4.61
CA TRP A 625 20.12 31.01 5.95
C TRP A 625 21.59 31.32 6.21
N TRP A 626 22.43 31.05 5.22
CA TRP A 626 23.86 31.35 5.30
C TRP A 626 24.10 32.85 5.39
N ARG A 627 23.46 33.65 4.53
CA ARG A 627 23.54 35.12 4.57
C ARG A 627 23.19 35.64 5.96
N ASN A 628 22.07 35.19 6.53
CA ASN A 628 21.64 35.60 7.86
C ASN A 628 22.60 35.15 8.96
N ALA A 629 23.19 33.94 8.86
CA ALA A 629 24.18 33.44 9.81
C ALA A 629 25.49 34.25 9.77
N VAL A 630 25.97 34.62 8.57
CA VAL A 630 27.15 35.49 8.40
C VAL A 630 26.88 36.88 9.00
N MET A 631 25.68 37.43 8.78
CA MET A 631 25.29 38.74 9.31
C MET A 631 25.10 38.74 10.83
N ALA A 632 24.61 37.65 11.41
CA ALA A 632 24.42 37.51 12.84
C ALA A 632 25.75 37.36 13.61
N ASN A 633 26.80 36.85 12.94
CA ASN A 633 28.13 36.77 13.52
C ASN A 633 28.87 38.10 13.41
N SER A 634 29.33 38.63 14.54
CA SER A 634 30.16 39.84 14.62
C SER A 634 31.55 39.62 14.01
N THR A 635 31.61 39.46 12.69
CA THR A 635 32.82 39.36 11.88
C THR A 635 33.11 40.70 11.19
N LEU A 636 34.29 40.86 10.59
CA LEU A 636 34.64 42.02 9.74
C LEU A 636 33.61 42.27 8.61
N LEU A 637 32.89 41.23 8.17
CA LEU A 637 31.84 41.35 7.15
C LEU A 637 30.57 42.02 7.66
N SER A 638 30.20 41.82 8.93
CA SER A 638 29.04 42.48 9.56
C SER A 638 29.21 44.01 9.72
N ALA A 639 30.44 44.51 9.59
CA ALA A 639 30.76 45.94 9.63
C ALA A 639 30.68 46.63 8.25
N LEU A 640 30.45 45.88 7.17
CA LEU A 640 30.32 46.42 5.83
C LEU A 640 28.88 46.96 5.58
N PRO A 641 28.72 47.99 4.74
CA PRO A 641 27.42 48.37 4.19
C PRO A 641 26.75 47.21 3.46
N LYS A 642 25.41 47.17 3.52
CA LYS A 642 24.58 46.09 2.96
C LYS A 642 24.90 45.84 1.48
N GLU A 643 25.16 46.89 0.71
CA GLU A 643 25.48 46.83 -0.71
C GLU A 643 26.78 46.05 -0.97
N LEU A 644 27.80 46.19 -0.12
CA LEU A 644 29.07 45.46 -0.27
C LEU A 644 28.94 44.01 0.17
N ILE A 645 28.11 43.72 1.18
CA ILE A 645 27.78 42.34 1.55
C ILE A 645 27.03 41.66 0.41
N ASP A 646 26.03 42.34 -0.18
CA ASP A 646 25.28 41.81 -1.30
C ASP A 646 26.18 41.55 -2.52
N MET A 647 27.18 42.43 -2.77
CA MET A 647 28.21 42.17 -3.79
C MET A 647 29.06 40.94 -3.45
N VAL A 648 29.54 40.81 -2.21
CA VAL A 648 30.32 39.62 -1.79
C VAL A 648 29.50 38.34 -1.92
N MET A 649 28.22 38.36 -1.54
CA MET A 649 27.32 37.21 -1.67
C MET A 649 26.97 36.90 -3.13
N ASN A 650 26.94 37.88 -4.02
CA ASN A 650 26.78 37.63 -5.45
C ASN A 650 28.05 37.01 -6.07
N GLU A 651 29.21 37.27 -5.47
CA GLU A 651 30.52 36.74 -5.89
C GLU A 651 30.89 35.40 -5.23
N THR A 652 30.11 34.88 -4.26
CA THR A 652 30.36 33.55 -3.65
C THR A 652 30.07 32.37 -4.60
N GLY A 653 29.67 32.66 -5.83
CA GLY A 653 29.49 31.66 -6.89
C GLY A 653 28.32 30.74 -6.61
N SER A 654 28.50 29.43 -6.87
CA SER A 654 27.46 28.40 -6.70
C SER A 654 27.31 27.91 -5.25
N TRP A 655 27.80 28.64 -4.24
CA TRP A 655 27.64 28.21 -2.85
C TRP A 655 27.19 29.38 -1.97
N PRO A 656 26.10 29.25 -1.18
CA PRO A 656 25.11 28.15 -1.16
C PRO A 656 24.14 28.12 -2.36
N MET A 657 23.27 27.11 -2.42
CA MET A 657 22.30 26.89 -3.51
C MET A 657 21.19 27.95 -3.47
N ASP A 658 20.90 28.56 -4.61
CA ASP A 658 19.80 29.51 -4.73
C ASP A 658 18.44 28.79 -4.90
N LEU A 659 17.34 29.49 -4.63
CA LEU A 659 16.00 28.90 -4.70
C LEU A 659 15.63 28.45 -6.12
N SER A 660 16.07 29.17 -7.16
CA SER A 660 15.80 28.80 -8.55
C SER A 660 16.54 27.53 -8.98
N GLU A 661 17.77 27.34 -8.52
CA GLU A 661 18.59 26.16 -8.70
C GLU A 661 17.96 24.97 -7.96
N ALA A 662 17.56 25.17 -6.70
CA ALA A 662 16.85 24.15 -5.92
C ALA A 662 15.54 23.69 -6.59
N LEU A 663 14.75 24.64 -7.13
CA LEU A 663 13.52 24.34 -7.88
C LEU A 663 13.81 23.60 -9.19
N ALA A 664 14.90 23.95 -9.89
CA ALA A 664 15.30 23.25 -11.10
C ALA A 664 15.71 21.80 -10.83
N TYR A 665 16.45 21.55 -9.74
CA TYR A 665 16.79 20.19 -9.32
C TYR A 665 15.59 19.41 -8.82
N LYS A 666 14.69 20.04 -8.04
CA LYS A 666 13.42 19.45 -7.65
C LYS A 666 12.65 18.92 -8.87
N LYS A 667 12.49 19.74 -9.91
CA LYS A 667 11.81 19.33 -11.15
C LYS A 667 12.47 18.13 -11.84
N ARG A 668 13.79 18.03 -11.82
CA ARG A 668 14.52 16.87 -12.38
C ARG A 668 14.34 15.62 -11.52
N SER A 669 14.44 15.76 -10.19
CA SER A 669 14.19 14.66 -9.26
C SER A 669 12.77 14.14 -9.34
N GLU A 670 11.77 15.02 -9.50
CA GLU A 670 10.37 14.62 -9.71
C GLU A 670 10.20 13.81 -11.01
N ALA A 671 10.87 14.19 -12.09
CA ALA A 671 10.83 13.44 -13.34
C ALA A 671 11.49 12.05 -13.20
N GLU A 672 12.61 11.96 -12.47
CA GLU A 672 13.29 10.68 -12.19
C GLU A 672 12.44 9.76 -11.30
N ARG A 673 11.75 10.31 -10.30
CA ARG A 673 10.82 9.55 -9.46
C ARG A 673 9.63 9.01 -10.24
N GLU A 674 9.10 9.80 -11.18
CA GLU A 674 8.02 9.34 -12.06
C GLU A 674 8.48 8.17 -12.96
N GLU A 675 9.71 8.25 -13.49
CA GLU A 675 10.29 7.12 -14.24
C GLU A 675 10.48 5.88 -13.35
N ALA A 676 10.91 6.07 -12.10
CA ALA A 676 11.05 4.99 -11.14
C ALA A 676 9.70 4.32 -10.79
N HIS A 677 8.61 5.10 -10.70
CA HIS A 677 7.26 4.56 -10.50
C HIS A 677 6.84 3.65 -11.66
N GLU A 678 7.10 4.06 -12.90
CA GLU A 678 6.82 3.25 -14.09
C GLU A 678 7.71 1.99 -14.15
N ALA A 679 8.99 2.12 -13.80
CA ALA A 679 9.90 0.99 -13.70
C ALA A 679 9.43 -0.03 -12.65
N GLN A 680 9.01 0.44 -11.47
CA GLN A 680 8.44 -0.41 -10.42
C GLN A 680 7.19 -1.14 -10.92
N LYS A 681 6.28 -0.44 -11.63
CA LYS A 681 5.07 -1.06 -12.17
C LYS A 681 5.38 -2.16 -13.17
N SER A 682 6.40 -1.98 -14.00
CA SER A 682 6.85 -2.97 -15.00
C SER A 682 7.43 -4.25 -14.42
N MET A 683 7.78 -4.25 -13.13
CA MET A 683 8.31 -5.42 -12.44
C MET A 683 7.23 -6.41 -12.01
N PHE A 684 6.01 -5.93 -11.77
CA PHE A 684 4.93 -6.81 -11.36
C PHE A 684 4.56 -7.71 -12.54
N GLN A 685 4.54 -9.02 -12.30
CA GLN A 685 4.15 -10.00 -13.29
C GLN A 685 2.62 -10.01 -13.44
N ASN A 686 2.15 -10.40 -14.61
CA ASN A 686 0.75 -10.73 -14.81
C ASN A 686 0.44 -12.14 -14.27
N TYR A 687 -0.81 -12.38 -13.92
CA TYR A 687 -1.24 -13.72 -13.57
C TYR A 687 -1.11 -14.69 -14.74
N TRP A 688 -0.37 -15.77 -14.51
CA TRP A 688 -0.35 -16.91 -15.39
C TRP A 688 -1.37 -17.96 -14.93
N PHE A 689 -2.54 -18.01 -15.55
CA PHE A 689 -3.42 -19.17 -15.40
C PHE A 689 -2.84 -20.30 -16.25
N CYS A 690 -2.44 -21.42 -15.62
CA CYS A 690 -1.83 -22.56 -16.30
C CYS A 690 -2.60 -22.95 -17.58
N THR A 691 -1.80 -23.11 -18.63
CA THR A 691 -2.13 -23.15 -20.05
C THR A 691 -2.95 -24.36 -20.48
N ALA A 692 -3.85 -24.11 -21.44
CA ALA A 692 -4.35 -24.93 -22.57
C ALA A 692 -4.34 -26.49 -22.53
N ASP A 693 -3.35 -27.14 -21.95
CA ASP A 693 -3.21 -28.60 -21.95
C ASP A 693 -4.21 -29.29 -21.00
N ALA A 694 -4.67 -28.60 -19.94
CA ALA A 694 -5.67 -29.13 -19.02
C ALA A 694 -7.10 -29.21 -19.63
N ILE A 695 -7.34 -28.53 -20.76
CA ILE A 695 -8.68 -28.40 -21.36
C ILE A 695 -8.83 -29.30 -22.62
N GLN A 696 -7.79 -30.02 -23.02
CA GLN A 696 -7.87 -31.03 -24.09
C GLN A 696 -8.42 -32.40 -23.65
N LEU A 697 -8.94 -32.55 -22.42
CA LEU A 697 -9.62 -33.75 -21.95
C LEU A 697 -11.14 -33.64 -22.03
#